data_AF-A0A919WQ99-F1
#
_entry.id   AF-A0A919WQ99-F1
#
_cell.length_a   1.000
_cell.length_b   1.000
_cell.length_c   1.000
_cell.angle_alpha   90.00
_cell.angle_beta   90.00
_cell.angle_gamma   90.00
#
_symmetry.space_group_name_H-M   'P 1'
#
loop_
_entity.id
_entity.type
_entity.pdbx_description
1 polymer ?
#
loop_
_entity_poly.entity_id
_entity_poly.type
_entity_poly.pdbx_seq_one_letter_code
_entity_poly.pdbx_strand_id
1 'polypeptide(L)'
;MRILTLMLSVVLCLAIFPPYDHSAKADNSKLPAFPGAEGFGYASVGGRGGEVYHVTSRELTGPGTFHDALMTAGDMPRTIVFDISGEITIPKTVVNNKSNITIAGQTAPGDGITIRGNTLRFINSQDIIIRFIRFRMGAQEDFNDDAMYIEDSQNVIIDHCTFSWATDEVLSIKSKNYEDPKSKNITVQWSIMSEGLLTHSMGGLIEMNTITMHHNVYAHNNDRNPKTKGQIDFVNNIVYNWGQYPYVAGGESGTKGYGNVVGNYFIAGLNSKDPEYAIVRGNENYQVFLENNRLDHNQNGILDGTDTGTDMIEAERPSVVVPERFEYPLVHTQEPEEAYEYVLDYSGASLTRDDVDKRVIDSVRDQTGVIIGHENDVGGYPTLQQGTLPLDSDGDGMPDEWEIKNGLDPNNPEDRNGDIHGEGYTNLEYYLNELAAPSFPKNYPTSPPEWEGPPFIPPTDPDPEESVKEPVVGMDGEWIRNAIINDNSKNGIENAKKWSIEKNLQVGDFVAGDRMTGNSVYRFTSIPDELIGMEWIRSAVDSRSASNDDLVSFHVVADTDVYVAHDSRIGTLPEWLASYEDTGKLIEDDQPVKYKLYKKHYPAGSFVVTGSNNNTSRMNYFMALKPNSEGQPPESAPTELEGEVLDDASVNLKWLPVNDVDTYLIYRSSSVNQLKAVATSKMAEYVDDDLEPGHTYYYKVSALNASGESPQSKELELPAYNSSEPVPAAPKGLEVIKARSMSIQLKWEALEDVTGYSIYRANEKEGPYKKVASATKPEYTDENLTPDTKYYYKLSATGIGGESEKTNSISTKTGPPVILPEIPVGLTTGKITTSTFKLLWEAVDGAESYNIYRKANEDNNFSLIENITTTHYMDNTIDNNRSGYAYKITALNEIGETNPSKELVIDLPLPQAPTGLKVGLVGESFVGLIWTSGGGGNQFNVYREANGKVENVGYAKVETFYDRTVEPGVEYVYYLKAENASGESKISNKVKITPDQVATASMKTFTEQFKETGEWTDEKSAHVLNLHLTAVEAYEKQNKKEKVVKHMESFKELAKTQKNDQVLPIHLYNILKSYTNAMIGKWKEE
;
A
#
# COMPACT_ATOMS: atom_id res chain seq x y z
N MET A 1 58.25 -28.53 -2.34
CA MET A 1 57.92 -28.01 -3.68
C MET A 1 56.56 -28.51 -4.20
N ARG A 2 55.56 -28.72 -3.33
CA ARG A 2 54.15 -29.02 -3.68
C ARG A 2 53.11 -28.21 -2.88
N ILE A 3 53.56 -27.32 -1.99
CA ILE A 3 52.69 -26.47 -1.16
C ILE A 3 52.65 -25.02 -1.71
N LEU A 4 53.67 -24.59 -2.46
CA LEU A 4 53.70 -23.25 -3.06
C LEU A 4 52.83 -23.12 -4.33
N THR A 5 52.51 -24.22 -5.01
CA THR A 5 51.72 -24.21 -6.26
C THR A 5 50.21 -24.22 -6.02
N LEU A 6 49.77 -24.61 -4.82
CA LEU A 6 48.35 -24.64 -4.44
C LEU A 6 47.87 -23.28 -3.88
N MET A 7 48.77 -22.47 -3.30
CA MET A 7 48.41 -21.13 -2.80
C MET A 7 48.32 -20.08 -3.91
N LEU A 8 48.99 -20.27 -5.06
CA LEU A 8 48.89 -19.35 -6.19
C LEU A 8 47.62 -19.52 -7.03
N SER A 9 46.92 -20.66 -6.90
CA SER A 9 45.68 -20.98 -7.61
C SER A 9 44.42 -20.54 -6.85
N VAL A 10 44.50 -20.35 -5.52
CA VAL A 10 43.36 -19.90 -4.70
C VAL A 10 43.28 -18.37 -4.65
N VAL A 11 44.40 -17.65 -4.79
CA VAL A 11 44.40 -16.17 -4.82
C VAL A 11 44.01 -15.62 -6.21
N LEU A 12 44.07 -16.41 -7.28
CA LEU A 12 43.63 -15.99 -8.61
C LEU A 12 42.13 -16.21 -8.88
N CYS A 13 41.42 -16.97 -8.03
CA CYS A 13 39.99 -17.24 -8.19
C CYS A 13 39.08 -16.36 -7.30
N LEU A 14 39.64 -15.42 -6.53
CA LEU A 14 38.88 -14.50 -5.67
C LEU A 14 38.91 -13.03 -6.18
N ALA A 15 39.36 -12.80 -7.41
CA ALA A 15 39.40 -11.47 -8.03
C ALA A 15 38.61 -11.38 -9.35
N ILE A 16 37.56 -12.21 -9.52
CA ILE A 16 36.60 -12.10 -10.63
C ILE A 16 35.18 -12.30 -10.10
N PHE A 17 34.80 -11.50 -9.11
CA PHE A 17 33.41 -11.08 -9.04
C PHE A 17 33.44 -9.60 -9.43
N PRO A 18 32.84 -9.19 -10.56
CA PRO A 18 32.64 -7.78 -10.79
C PRO A 18 31.91 -7.22 -9.55
N PRO A 19 32.26 -6.02 -9.07
CA PRO A 19 31.43 -5.35 -8.08
C PRO A 19 29.99 -5.36 -8.59
N TYR A 20 29.04 -5.73 -7.73
CA TYR A 20 27.63 -5.54 -8.00
C TYR A 20 27.45 -4.06 -8.36
N ASP A 21 27.23 -3.77 -9.64
CA ASP A 21 27.01 -2.41 -10.09
C ASP A 21 25.60 -2.02 -9.64
N HIS A 22 25.54 -1.16 -8.62
CA HIS A 22 24.30 -0.58 -8.13
C HIS A 22 23.79 0.54 -9.05
N SER A 23 24.46 0.84 -10.17
CA SER A 23 24.05 1.93 -11.05
C SER A 23 22.96 1.49 -12.04
N ALA A 24 21.90 2.30 -12.09
CA ALA A 24 20.81 2.26 -13.06
C ALA A 24 21.24 2.72 -14.47
N LYS A 25 22.52 2.58 -14.82
CA LYS A 25 23.04 3.15 -16.07
C LYS A 25 22.67 2.25 -17.24
N ALA A 26 22.07 2.85 -18.28
CA ALA A 26 22.14 2.26 -19.61
C ALA A 26 23.60 2.22 -20.07
N ASP A 27 24.16 1.02 -20.20
CA ASP A 27 25.50 0.82 -20.74
C ASP A 27 25.43 0.81 -22.27
N ASN A 28 25.42 1.99 -22.90
CA ASN A 28 25.25 2.15 -24.36
C ASN A 28 26.32 1.42 -25.21
N SER A 29 27.34 0.80 -24.58
CA SER A 29 28.25 -0.13 -25.23
C SER A 29 27.64 -1.52 -25.46
N LYS A 30 26.55 -1.85 -24.76
CA LYS A 30 25.79 -3.08 -24.93
C LYS A 30 24.91 -2.98 -26.16
N LEU A 31 24.84 -4.11 -26.89
CA LEU A 31 23.92 -4.29 -27.99
C LEU A 31 22.49 -4.16 -27.47
N PRO A 32 21.65 -3.28 -28.06
CA PRO A 32 20.23 -3.21 -27.72
C PRO A 32 19.52 -4.57 -27.89
N ALA A 33 18.35 -4.70 -27.27
CA ALA A 33 17.49 -5.87 -27.39
C ALA A 33 17.09 -6.10 -28.86
N PHE A 34 16.82 -5.00 -29.57
CA PHE A 34 16.57 -4.93 -31.01
C PHE A 34 16.77 -3.48 -31.47
N PRO A 35 16.94 -3.22 -32.79
CA PRO A 35 16.95 -1.87 -33.35
C PRO A 35 15.69 -1.08 -32.95
N GLY A 36 15.87 0.08 -32.29
CA GLY A 36 14.78 0.91 -31.76
C GLY A 36 14.33 0.58 -30.33
N ALA A 37 15.02 -0.33 -29.62
CA ALA A 37 14.84 -0.51 -28.18
C ALA A 37 15.48 0.65 -27.40
N GLU A 38 14.73 1.26 -26.49
CA GLU A 38 15.18 2.44 -25.72
C GLU A 38 14.79 2.36 -24.22
N GLY A 39 15.19 3.36 -23.44
CA GLY A 39 14.89 3.45 -22.02
C GLY A 39 15.66 2.45 -21.14
N PHE A 40 15.20 2.24 -19.92
CA PHE A 40 15.91 1.43 -18.93
C PHE A 40 16.04 -0.06 -19.29
N GLY A 41 15.07 -0.64 -20.01
CA GLY A 41 15.06 -2.04 -20.42
C GLY A 41 15.73 -2.33 -21.77
N TYR A 42 16.29 -1.33 -22.44
CA TYR A 42 16.75 -1.47 -23.83
C TYR A 42 17.82 -2.56 -24.05
N ALA A 43 18.61 -2.91 -23.03
CA ALA A 43 19.70 -3.89 -23.14
C ALA A 43 19.29 -5.32 -22.74
N SER A 44 17.98 -5.59 -22.64
CA SER A 44 17.46 -6.94 -22.36
C SER A 44 17.94 -7.93 -23.41
N VAL A 45 18.49 -9.08 -22.99
CA VAL A 45 19.08 -10.05 -23.93
C VAL A 45 18.04 -11.00 -24.53
N GLY A 46 17.00 -11.34 -23.76
CA GLY A 46 15.97 -12.28 -24.22
C GLY A 46 16.52 -13.66 -24.58
N GLY A 47 15.94 -14.27 -25.61
CA GLY A 47 16.27 -15.60 -26.13
C GLY A 47 17.48 -15.67 -27.08
N ARG A 48 18.29 -14.61 -27.17
CA ARG A 48 19.44 -14.52 -28.08
C ARG A 48 20.41 -15.68 -27.92
N GLY A 49 20.85 -16.27 -29.04
CA GLY A 49 21.82 -17.38 -29.06
C GLY A 49 21.24 -18.73 -28.60
N GLY A 50 19.92 -18.82 -28.49
CA GLY A 50 19.20 -19.90 -27.81
C GLY A 50 18.61 -20.99 -28.71
N GLU A 51 17.68 -21.73 -28.11
CA GLU A 51 16.75 -22.61 -28.83
C GLU A 51 15.51 -21.85 -29.32
N VAL A 52 14.81 -22.46 -30.27
CA VAL A 52 13.54 -21.96 -30.80
C VAL A 52 12.42 -22.90 -30.39
N TYR A 53 11.34 -22.33 -29.89
CA TYR A 53 10.13 -23.07 -29.52
C TYR A 53 8.96 -22.61 -30.38
N HIS A 54 8.40 -23.54 -31.15
CA HIS A 54 7.24 -23.27 -32.01
C HIS A 54 5.92 -23.50 -31.28
N VAL A 55 5.11 -22.45 -31.21
CA VAL A 55 3.70 -22.55 -30.81
C VAL A 55 2.88 -22.98 -32.02
N THR A 56 2.38 -24.21 -31.97
CA THR A 56 1.64 -24.87 -33.06
C THR A 56 0.20 -25.21 -32.68
N SER A 57 -0.17 -25.02 -31.42
CA SER A 57 -1.44 -25.46 -30.84
C SER A 57 -2.14 -24.35 -30.06
N ARG A 58 -3.47 -24.28 -30.21
CA ARG A 58 -4.37 -23.42 -29.41
C ARG A 58 -4.94 -24.13 -28.18
N GLU A 59 -4.52 -25.37 -27.93
CA GLU A 59 -4.91 -26.10 -26.72
C GLU A 59 -4.42 -25.36 -25.45
N LEU A 60 -5.13 -25.58 -24.34
CA LEU A 60 -4.89 -24.83 -23.10
C LEU A 60 -3.49 -25.10 -22.49
N THR A 61 -3.03 -26.35 -22.55
CA THR A 61 -1.73 -26.80 -22.01
C THR A 61 -1.20 -28.00 -22.80
N GLY A 62 0.10 -28.27 -22.70
CA GLY A 62 0.76 -29.43 -23.32
C GLY A 62 1.68 -29.04 -24.48
N PRO A 63 2.45 -29.99 -25.03
CA PRO A 63 3.46 -29.68 -26.05
C PRO A 63 2.91 -28.90 -27.24
N GLY A 64 3.66 -27.89 -27.69
CA GLY A 64 3.29 -27.00 -28.80
C GLY A 64 2.33 -25.87 -28.43
N THR A 65 1.92 -25.73 -27.17
CA THR A 65 1.07 -24.63 -26.70
C THR A 65 1.91 -23.46 -26.17
N PHE A 66 1.35 -22.25 -26.18
CA PHE A 66 2.01 -21.07 -25.60
C PHE A 66 2.30 -21.24 -24.10
N HIS A 67 1.39 -21.88 -23.36
CA HIS A 67 1.61 -22.21 -21.95
C HIS A 67 2.82 -23.12 -21.76
N ASP A 68 2.96 -24.18 -22.57
CA ASP A 68 4.10 -25.10 -22.49
C ASP A 68 5.42 -24.43 -22.86
N ALA A 69 5.41 -23.55 -23.88
CA ALA A 69 6.57 -22.76 -24.28
C ALA A 69 7.18 -21.97 -23.12
N LEU A 70 6.32 -21.42 -22.24
CA LEU A 70 6.72 -20.67 -21.05
C LEU A 70 7.08 -21.58 -19.87
N MET A 71 6.27 -22.60 -19.58
CA MET A 71 6.47 -23.44 -18.38
C MET A 71 7.68 -24.37 -18.49
N THR A 72 8.05 -24.77 -19.71
CA THR A 72 9.18 -25.68 -19.96
C THR A 72 10.49 -24.96 -20.23
N ALA A 73 10.53 -23.63 -20.19
CA ALA A 73 11.77 -22.87 -20.37
C ALA A 73 12.80 -23.27 -19.29
N GLY A 74 14.00 -23.61 -19.74
CA GLY A 74 15.13 -23.98 -18.89
C GLY A 74 16.12 -22.83 -18.74
N ASP A 75 17.39 -23.17 -18.47
CA ASP A 75 18.48 -22.19 -18.42
C ASP A 75 18.98 -21.78 -19.82
N MET A 76 18.68 -22.58 -20.85
CA MET A 76 18.99 -22.25 -22.24
C MET A 76 18.10 -21.08 -22.69
N PRO A 77 18.66 -20.00 -23.26
CA PRO A 77 17.87 -18.93 -23.85
C PRO A 77 16.86 -19.49 -24.86
N ARG A 78 15.65 -18.94 -24.88
CA ARG A 78 14.58 -19.45 -25.73
C ARG A 78 13.88 -18.31 -26.47
N THR A 79 13.79 -18.45 -27.78
CA THR A 79 12.92 -17.61 -28.61
C THR A 79 11.65 -18.39 -28.95
N ILE A 80 10.50 -17.85 -28.55
CA ILE A 80 9.17 -18.42 -28.80
C ILE A 80 8.60 -17.77 -30.07
N VAL A 81 8.36 -18.60 -31.08
CA VAL A 81 7.77 -18.22 -32.37
C VAL A 81 6.39 -18.87 -32.53
N PHE A 82 5.55 -18.27 -33.35
CA PHE A 82 4.17 -18.71 -33.60
C PHE A 82 3.97 -19.19 -35.04
N ASP A 83 3.57 -20.45 -35.17
CA ASP A 83 3.19 -21.09 -36.45
C ASP A 83 1.69 -20.92 -36.74
N ILE A 84 0.96 -20.42 -35.75
CA ILE A 84 -0.47 -20.21 -35.75
C ILE A 84 -0.82 -18.75 -35.50
N SER A 85 -2.07 -18.41 -35.77
CA SER A 85 -2.65 -17.09 -35.53
C SER A 85 -3.98 -17.21 -34.80
N GLY A 86 -4.60 -16.10 -34.44
CA GLY A 86 -5.88 -16.08 -33.76
C GLY A 86 -5.79 -16.14 -32.24
N GLU A 87 -6.90 -16.54 -31.63
CA GLU A 87 -7.03 -16.56 -30.17
C GLU A 87 -6.40 -17.81 -29.55
N ILE A 88 -5.53 -17.61 -28.56
CA ILE A 88 -4.99 -18.67 -27.69
C ILE A 88 -5.52 -18.43 -26.29
N THR A 89 -6.27 -19.39 -25.74
CA THR A 89 -6.73 -19.31 -24.35
C THR A 89 -5.69 -19.91 -23.42
N ILE A 90 -5.33 -19.19 -22.35
CA ILE A 90 -4.39 -19.66 -21.33
C ILE A 90 -5.05 -19.86 -19.95
N PRO A 91 -4.55 -20.81 -19.14
CA PRO A 91 -4.88 -20.84 -17.72
C PRO A 91 -4.15 -19.69 -17.00
N LYS A 92 -4.36 -19.55 -15.68
CA LYS A 92 -3.54 -18.63 -14.89
C LYS A 92 -2.09 -19.06 -15.00
N THR A 93 -1.26 -18.22 -15.60
CA THR A 93 0.11 -18.60 -15.99
C THR A 93 1.11 -17.76 -15.20
N VAL A 94 1.90 -18.42 -14.36
CA VAL A 94 2.92 -17.77 -13.53
C VAL A 94 4.29 -18.30 -13.91
N VAL A 95 5.03 -17.49 -14.65
CA VAL A 95 6.41 -17.72 -15.06
C VAL A 95 7.31 -17.25 -13.91
N ASN A 96 7.75 -18.18 -13.06
CA ASN A 96 8.53 -17.87 -11.87
C ASN A 96 9.97 -18.42 -11.97
N ASN A 97 10.97 -17.57 -11.73
CA ASN A 97 12.41 -17.90 -11.84
C ASN A 97 12.76 -18.49 -13.22
N LYS A 98 12.30 -17.84 -14.28
CA LYS A 98 12.56 -18.23 -15.68
C LYS A 98 13.01 -17.00 -16.44
N SER A 99 14.08 -17.12 -17.21
CA SER A 99 14.82 -15.97 -17.75
C SER A 99 15.29 -16.23 -19.17
N ASN A 100 15.79 -15.20 -19.85
CA ASN A 100 16.32 -15.28 -21.22
C ASN A 100 15.27 -15.74 -22.24
N ILE A 101 14.11 -15.09 -22.23
CA ILE A 101 12.96 -15.45 -23.07
C ILE A 101 12.63 -14.30 -24.02
N THR A 102 12.57 -14.59 -25.31
CA THR A 102 11.96 -13.71 -26.31
C THR A 102 10.62 -14.31 -26.74
N ILE A 103 9.54 -13.52 -26.68
CA ILE A 103 8.24 -13.87 -27.23
C ILE A 103 8.01 -13.02 -28.48
N ALA A 104 8.13 -13.65 -29.66
CA ALA A 104 8.15 -12.97 -30.95
C ALA A 104 6.79 -13.08 -31.66
N GLY A 105 5.80 -12.28 -31.24
CA GLY A 105 4.46 -12.29 -31.83
C GLY A 105 4.42 -11.93 -33.31
N GLN A 106 5.43 -11.20 -33.81
CA GLN A 106 5.53 -10.80 -35.21
C GLN A 106 5.73 -11.97 -36.19
N THR A 107 6.09 -13.17 -35.72
CA THR A 107 6.20 -14.35 -36.59
C THR A 107 4.85 -14.98 -36.91
N ALA A 108 3.79 -14.65 -36.14
CA ALA A 108 2.48 -15.23 -36.33
C ALA A 108 1.91 -14.86 -37.72
N PRO A 109 1.39 -15.82 -38.51
CA PRO A 109 0.82 -15.52 -39.81
C PRO A 109 -0.51 -14.73 -39.69
N GLY A 110 -1.01 -14.16 -40.78
CA GLY A 110 -2.36 -13.56 -40.82
C GLY A 110 -2.49 -12.36 -39.89
N ASP A 111 -3.56 -12.31 -39.09
CA ASP A 111 -3.85 -11.17 -38.20
C ASP A 111 -3.10 -11.23 -36.84
N GLY A 112 -2.14 -12.15 -36.70
CA GLY A 112 -1.32 -12.30 -35.49
C GLY A 112 -2.02 -13.08 -34.36
N ILE A 113 -1.58 -12.87 -33.11
CA ILE A 113 -2.02 -13.62 -31.92
C ILE A 113 -2.69 -12.72 -30.88
N THR A 114 -3.82 -13.21 -30.37
CA THR A 114 -4.45 -12.69 -29.15
C THR A 114 -4.41 -13.76 -28.07
N ILE A 115 -3.79 -13.45 -26.94
CA ILE A 115 -3.84 -14.24 -25.72
C ILE A 115 -5.09 -13.85 -24.95
N ARG A 116 -5.94 -14.84 -24.72
CA ARG A 116 -7.20 -14.74 -23.98
C ARG A 116 -7.14 -15.56 -22.70
N GLY A 117 -7.91 -15.16 -21.69
CA GLY A 117 -8.09 -15.94 -20.46
C GLY A 117 -7.45 -15.25 -19.27
N ASN A 118 -6.86 -16.03 -18.36
CA ASN A 118 -6.36 -15.51 -17.09
C ASN A 118 -5.03 -14.75 -17.24
N THR A 119 -4.61 -14.07 -16.17
CA THR A 119 -3.35 -13.32 -16.08
C THR A 119 -2.12 -14.10 -16.52
N LEU A 120 -1.20 -13.43 -17.22
CA LEU A 120 0.19 -13.85 -17.42
C LEU A 120 1.11 -13.06 -16.50
N ARG A 121 1.84 -13.78 -15.64
CA ARG A 121 2.75 -13.17 -14.66
C ARG A 121 4.20 -13.61 -14.88
N PHE A 122 5.13 -12.67 -14.84
CA PHE A 122 6.56 -12.93 -14.67
C PHE A 122 6.98 -12.53 -13.26
N ILE A 123 7.59 -13.47 -12.52
CA ILE A 123 7.98 -13.28 -11.13
C ILE A 123 9.43 -13.76 -10.96
N ASN A 124 10.30 -12.93 -10.35
CA ASN A 124 11.72 -13.25 -10.19
C ASN A 124 12.40 -13.65 -11.52
N SER A 125 12.01 -13.01 -12.61
CA SER A 125 12.47 -13.31 -13.97
C SER A 125 13.42 -12.23 -14.47
N GLN A 126 14.30 -12.56 -15.40
CA GLN A 126 15.18 -11.57 -16.01
C GLN A 126 15.40 -11.81 -17.50
N ASP A 127 15.77 -10.74 -18.22
CA ASP A 127 16.07 -10.76 -19.65
C ASP A 127 14.88 -11.28 -20.46
N ILE A 128 13.78 -10.53 -20.40
CA ILE A 128 12.51 -10.87 -21.07
C ILE A 128 12.21 -9.84 -22.16
N ILE A 129 11.96 -10.32 -23.38
CA ILE A 129 11.53 -9.51 -24.53
C ILE A 129 10.16 -10.00 -24.98
N ILE A 130 9.17 -9.11 -25.09
CA ILE A 130 7.82 -9.43 -25.57
C ILE A 130 7.44 -8.44 -26.66
N ARG A 131 7.05 -8.94 -27.86
CA ARG A 131 6.71 -8.07 -28.98
C ARG A 131 5.48 -8.52 -29.77
N PHE A 132 4.68 -7.55 -30.25
CA PHE A 132 3.59 -7.75 -31.23
C PHE A 132 2.49 -8.75 -30.81
N ILE A 133 2.16 -8.80 -29.52
CA ILE A 133 1.10 -9.67 -28.97
C ILE A 133 0.00 -8.85 -28.31
N ARG A 134 -1.24 -9.34 -28.41
CA ARG A 134 -2.40 -8.79 -27.72
C ARG A 134 -2.76 -9.66 -26.50
N PHE A 135 -2.96 -9.04 -25.35
CA PHE A 135 -3.46 -9.67 -24.13
C PHE A 135 -4.84 -9.09 -23.83
N ARG A 136 -5.88 -9.93 -23.94
CA ARG A 136 -7.28 -9.56 -23.75
C ARG A 136 -7.92 -10.52 -22.76
N MET A 137 -8.04 -10.09 -21.50
CA MET A 137 -8.53 -10.96 -20.41
C MET A 137 -10.06 -11.16 -20.49
N GLY A 138 -10.81 -10.07 -20.67
CA GLY A 138 -12.28 -10.07 -20.71
C GLY A 138 -12.91 -10.21 -19.33
N ALA A 139 -14.21 -9.94 -19.24
CA ALA A 139 -14.97 -10.07 -18.00
C ALA A 139 -14.94 -11.51 -17.45
N GLN A 140 -14.77 -11.63 -16.13
CA GLN A 140 -14.72 -12.91 -15.41
C GLN A 140 -15.76 -12.88 -14.27
N GLU A 141 -16.48 -13.99 -14.04
CA GLU A 141 -17.56 -14.03 -13.04
C GLU A 141 -17.04 -14.10 -11.59
N ASP A 142 -15.91 -14.78 -11.34
CA ASP A 142 -15.43 -15.13 -9.99
C ASP A 142 -14.01 -14.63 -9.68
N PHE A 143 -13.42 -13.79 -10.54
CA PHE A 143 -11.99 -13.47 -10.46
C PHE A 143 -11.62 -12.09 -11.03
N ASN A 144 -10.85 -11.30 -10.27
CA ASN A 144 -10.25 -10.06 -10.74
C ASN A 144 -8.72 -10.18 -10.74
N ASP A 145 -8.09 -9.81 -11.84
CA ASP A 145 -6.63 -9.82 -11.99
C ASP A 145 -6.22 -8.95 -13.19
N ASP A 146 -4.91 -8.81 -13.35
CA ASP A 146 -4.30 -8.01 -14.39
C ASP A 146 -4.20 -8.79 -15.70
N ALA A 147 -4.28 -8.11 -16.85
CA ALA A 147 -4.00 -8.79 -18.12
C ALA A 147 -2.53 -9.26 -18.18
N MET A 148 -1.59 -8.44 -17.66
CA MET A 148 -0.20 -8.83 -17.47
C MET A 148 0.40 -8.22 -16.19
N TYR A 149 1.25 -8.99 -15.51
CA TYR A 149 1.88 -8.61 -14.25
C TYR A 149 3.37 -8.97 -14.21
N ILE A 150 4.22 -7.99 -13.90
CA ILE A 150 5.67 -8.17 -13.73
C ILE A 150 6.05 -7.88 -12.27
N GLU A 151 6.68 -8.83 -11.59
CA GLU A 151 7.10 -8.68 -10.18
C GLU A 151 8.52 -9.17 -9.94
N ASP A 152 9.27 -8.40 -9.13
CA ASP A 152 10.66 -8.68 -8.76
C ASP A 152 11.55 -9.10 -9.95
N SER A 153 11.31 -8.50 -11.13
CA SER A 153 11.91 -8.92 -12.41
C SER A 153 12.78 -7.84 -13.03
N GLN A 154 13.82 -8.23 -13.77
CA GLN A 154 14.86 -7.30 -14.23
C GLN A 154 15.21 -7.41 -15.70
N ASN A 155 15.59 -6.30 -16.34
CA ASN A 155 15.93 -6.27 -17.77
C ASN A 155 14.76 -6.84 -18.61
N VAL A 156 13.68 -6.06 -18.67
CA VAL A 156 12.47 -6.43 -19.41
C VAL A 156 12.16 -5.36 -20.43
N ILE A 157 11.81 -5.76 -21.66
CA ILE A 157 11.27 -4.85 -22.66
C ILE A 157 9.99 -5.43 -23.27
N ILE A 158 8.93 -4.61 -23.23
CA ILE A 158 7.64 -4.86 -23.86
C ILE A 158 7.49 -3.83 -24.97
N ASP A 159 7.36 -4.28 -26.21
CA ASP A 159 7.35 -3.41 -27.39
C ASP A 159 6.22 -3.79 -28.34
N HIS A 160 5.43 -2.82 -28.79
CA HIS A 160 4.33 -3.10 -29.73
C HIS A 160 3.32 -4.13 -29.23
N CYS A 161 2.98 -4.11 -27.93
CA CYS A 161 1.97 -4.99 -27.36
C CYS A 161 0.67 -4.25 -27.06
N THR A 162 -0.46 -4.96 -27.13
CA THR A 162 -1.76 -4.42 -26.72
C THR A 162 -2.24 -5.17 -25.48
N PHE A 163 -2.72 -4.43 -24.48
CA PHE A 163 -3.33 -4.95 -23.27
C PHE A 163 -4.71 -4.33 -23.11
N SER A 164 -5.73 -5.17 -22.91
CA SER A 164 -7.09 -4.69 -22.66
C SER A 164 -7.95 -5.61 -21.81
N TRP A 165 -9.06 -5.05 -21.35
CA TRP A 165 -10.16 -5.78 -20.73
C TRP A 165 -9.75 -6.57 -19.48
N ALA A 166 -8.74 -6.09 -18.76
CA ALA A 166 -8.43 -6.57 -17.43
C ALA A 166 -9.55 -6.20 -16.45
N THR A 167 -9.76 -7.01 -15.43
CA THR A 167 -10.74 -6.74 -14.36
C THR A 167 -10.11 -6.15 -13.11
N ASP A 168 -8.78 -6.06 -13.07
CA ASP A 168 -7.96 -5.26 -12.14
C ASP A 168 -7.11 -4.24 -12.94
N GLU A 169 -5.76 -4.33 -12.97
CA GLU A 169 -4.94 -3.48 -13.83
C GLU A 169 -4.72 -4.04 -15.23
N VAL A 170 -4.67 -3.17 -16.24
CA VAL A 170 -4.33 -3.61 -17.61
C VAL A 170 -2.88 -4.12 -17.69
N LEU A 171 -1.91 -3.38 -17.13
CA LEU A 171 -0.51 -3.81 -17.03
C LEU A 171 0.13 -3.29 -15.74
N SER A 172 0.68 -4.18 -14.91
CA SER A 172 1.40 -3.80 -13.69
C SER A 172 2.86 -4.25 -13.68
N ILE A 173 3.71 -3.39 -13.10
CA ILE A 173 5.11 -3.63 -12.77
C ILE A 173 5.30 -3.28 -11.29
N LYS A 174 5.74 -4.23 -10.46
CA LYS A 174 5.86 -4.07 -9.01
C LYS A 174 7.09 -4.73 -8.44
N SER A 175 7.47 -4.38 -7.21
CA SER A 175 8.31 -5.24 -6.37
C SER A 175 7.56 -5.65 -5.12
N LYS A 176 7.87 -6.83 -4.62
CA LYS A 176 7.24 -7.38 -3.41
C LYS A 176 7.67 -6.63 -2.15
N ASN A 177 8.95 -6.23 -2.07
CA ASN A 177 9.47 -5.42 -0.97
C ASN A 177 9.70 -3.98 -1.45
N TYR A 178 9.15 -3.01 -0.72
CA TYR A 178 9.29 -1.60 -1.04
C TYR A 178 10.67 -1.05 -0.65
N GLU A 179 11.23 -1.53 0.46
CA GLU A 179 12.54 -1.09 0.98
C GLU A 179 13.72 -1.72 0.24
N ASP A 180 13.47 -2.83 -0.46
CA ASP A 180 14.44 -3.53 -1.32
C ASP A 180 13.77 -3.89 -2.66
N PRO A 181 13.49 -2.89 -3.51
CA PRO A 181 12.81 -3.10 -4.78
C PRO A 181 13.69 -3.89 -5.74
N LYS A 182 13.17 -5.02 -6.23
CA LYS A 182 13.87 -5.92 -7.15
C LYS A 182 13.51 -5.73 -8.61
N SER A 183 12.34 -5.17 -8.90
CA SER A 183 11.97 -4.81 -10.26
C SER A 183 12.77 -3.59 -10.70
N LYS A 184 13.58 -3.78 -11.75
CA LYS A 184 14.45 -2.74 -12.29
C LYS A 184 14.84 -2.98 -13.74
N ASN A 185 15.15 -1.90 -14.43
CA ASN A 185 15.57 -1.90 -15.83
C ASN A 185 14.47 -2.41 -16.76
N ILE A 186 13.32 -1.73 -16.75
CA ILE A 186 12.14 -2.17 -17.50
C ILE A 186 11.71 -1.07 -18.47
N THR A 187 11.48 -1.41 -19.73
CA THR A 187 10.87 -0.50 -20.72
C THR A 187 9.55 -1.07 -21.22
N VAL A 188 8.52 -0.23 -21.25
CA VAL A 188 7.32 -0.46 -22.08
C VAL A 188 7.26 0.62 -23.14
N GLN A 189 7.29 0.20 -24.41
CA GLN A 189 7.33 1.11 -25.55
C GLN A 189 6.31 0.75 -26.63
N TRP A 190 5.84 1.76 -27.35
CA TRP A 190 4.95 1.61 -28.51
C TRP A 190 3.75 0.69 -28.23
N SER A 191 3.20 0.69 -27.02
CA SER A 191 2.20 -0.28 -26.58
C SER A 191 0.86 0.40 -26.25
N ILE A 192 -0.22 -0.37 -26.23
CA ILE A 192 -1.57 0.11 -25.89
C ILE A 192 -2.01 -0.53 -24.57
N MET A 193 -2.42 0.26 -23.59
CA MET A 193 -3.09 -0.19 -22.36
C MET A 193 -4.45 0.48 -22.28
N SER A 194 -5.49 -0.27 -22.61
CA SER A 194 -6.82 0.30 -22.82
C SER A 194 -7.95 -0.52 -22.23
N GLU A 195 -9.06 0.15 -21.91
CA GLU A 195 -10.32 -0.50 -21.57
C GLU A 195 -10.20 -1.52 -20.41
N GLY A 196 -9.55 -1.13 -19.31
CA GLY A 196 -9.77 -1.80 -18.03
C GLY A 196 -11.27 -1.84 -17.74
N LEU A 197 -11.80 -2.97 -17.27
CA LEU A 197 -13.24 -3.15 -17.10
C LEU A 197 -13.72 -2.61 -15.75
N LEU A 198 -14.83 -1.88 -15.77
CA LEU A 198 -15.50 -1.47 -14.53
C LEU A 198 -15.96 -2.71 -13.72
N THR A 199 -16.00 -2.63 -12.39
CA THR A 199 -15.89 -1.41 -11.56
C THR A 199 -14.47 -1.02 -11.14
N HIS A 200 -13.46 -1.84 -11.40
CA HIS A 200 -12.06 -1.57 -11.01
C HIS A 200 -11.16 -1.39 -12.25
N SER A 201 -11.59 -0.50 -13.14
CA SER A 201 -10.91 -0.20 -14.42
C SER A 201 -9.61 0.59 -14.19
N MET A 202 -8.45 -0.07 -14.25
CA MET A 202 -7.15 0.55 -13.95
C MET A 202 -6.15 0.40 -15.11
N GLY A 203 -5.42 1.46 -15.46
CA GLY A 203 -4.40 1.41 -16.51
C GLY A 203 -3.15 0.62 -16.10
N GLY A 204 -2.64 0.84 -14.89
CA GLY A 204 -1.49 0.10 -14.37
C GLY A 204 -0.84 0.66 -13.11
N LEU A 205 -0.35 -0.24 -12.25
CA LEU A 205 0.58 0.08 -11.17
C LEU A 205 2.01 -0.05 -11.72
N ILE A 206 2.69 1.09 -11.88
CA ILE A 206 4.06 1.15 -12.39
C ILE A 206 4.95 1.60 -11.24
N GLU A 207 5.35 0.62 -10.44
CA GLU A 207 6.04 0.85 -9.18
C GLU A 207 7.46 0.30 -9.25
N MET A 208 8.37 1.03 -8.59
CA MET A 208 9.75 0.66 -8.27
C MET A 208 10.79 1.09 -9.31
N ASN A 209 12.05 0.76 -9.02
CA ASN A 209 13.21 1.47 -9.57
C ASN A 209 13.37 1.25 -11.07
N THR A 210 13.67 2.33 -11.80
CA THR A 210 14.23 2.34 -13.16
C THR A 210 13.31 1.74 -14.23
N ILE A 211 12.16 2.39 -14.41
CA ILE A 211 11.16 2.02 -15.42
C ILE A 211 10.98 3.16 -16.43
N THR A 212 11.04 2.84 -17.72
CA THR A 212 10.70 3.75 -18.82
C THR A 212 9.37 3.33 -19.44
N MET A 213 8.46 4.29 -19.57
CA MET A 213 7.21 4.16 -20.32
C MET A 213 7.25 5.23 -21.43
N HIS A 214 7.41 4.84 -22.69
CA HIS A 214 7.41 5.82 -23.79
C HIS A 214 6.62 5.41 -25.03
N HIS A 215 6.04 6.39 -25.73
CA HIS A 215 5.28 6.18 -26.97
C HIS A 215 4.08 5.24 -26.82
N ASN A 216 3.47 5.20 -25.64
CA ASN A 216 2.34 4.32 -25.37
C ASN A 216 0.99 5.05 -25.40
N VAL A 217 -0.09 4.29 -25.56
CA VAL A 217 -1.47 4.76 -25.42
C VAL A 217 -2.10 4.21 -24.16
N TYR A 218 -2.50 5.09 -23.25
CA TYR A 218 -3.47 4.80 -22.19
C TYR A 218 -4.84 5.33 -22.61
N ALA A 219 -5.83 4.46 -22.75
CA ALA A 219 -7.16 4.88 -23.20
C ALA A 219 -8.31 4.19 -22.47
N HIS A 220 -9.29 4.96 -22.03
CA HIS A 220 -10.56 4.44 -21.49
C HIS A 220 -10.41 3.59 -20.22
N ASN A 221 -9.40 3.88 -19.40
CA ASN A 221 -9.32 3.31 -18.04
C ASN A 221 -9.80 4.35 -17.02
N ASN A 222 -10.47 3.91 -15.97
CA ASN A 222 -11.00 4.81 -14.96
C ASN A 222 -9.90 5.51 -14.15
N ASP A 223 -8.83 4.81 -13.78
CA ASP A 223 -7.80 5.36 -12.89
C ASP A 223 -6.42 4.73 -13.22
N ARG A 224 -5.34 5.25 -12.65
CA ARG A 224 -3.95 4.76 -12.72
C ARG A 224 -3.49 4.68 -14.17
N ASN A 225 -3.40 5.82 -14.84
CA ASN A 225 -2.97 5.93 -16.24
C ASN A 225 -1.61 6.62 -16.42
N PRO A 226 -0.49 6.11 -15.86
CA PRO A 226 -0.32 5.08 -14.84
C PRO A 226 -0.39 5.64 -13.40
N LYS A 227 -0.35 4.76 -12.38
CA LYS A 227 0.09 5.14 -11.03
C LYS A 227 1.56 4.81 -10.83
N THR A 228 2.35 5.79 -10.43
CA THR A 228 3.82 5.71 -10.44
C THR A 228 4.43 5.82 -9.05
N LYS A 229 5.53 5.08 -8.82
CA LYS A 229 6.40 5.13 -7.62
C LYS A 229 7.84 4.78 -8.00
N GLY A 230 8.83 5.22 -7.24
CA GLY A 230 10.24 4.97 -7.56
C GLY A 230 10.75 5.86 -8.70
N GLN A 231 11.73 5.39 -9.47
CA GLN A 231 12.36 6.14 -10.57
C GLN A 231 11.67 5.84 -11.90
N ILE A 232 10.93 6.79 -12.45
CA ILE A 232 10.05 6.58 -13.61
C ILE A 232 10.32 7.63 -14.70
N ASP A 233 10.56 7.18 -15.93
CA ASP A 233 10.64 8.03 -17.13
C ASP A 233 9.36 7.86 -17.96
N PHE A 234 8.49 8.86 -17.99
CA PHE A 234 7.21 8.85 -18.69
C PHE A 234 7.23 9.85 -19.85
N VAL A 235 7.51 9.37 -21.06
CA VAL A 235 7.88 10.22 -22.19
C VAL A 235 7.04 9.98 -23.45
N ASN A 236 6.49 11.02 -24.08
CA ASN A 236 5.74 10.93 -25.35
C ASN A 236 4.58 9.91 -25.33
N ASN A 237 3.89 9.74 -24.21
CA ASN A 237 2.69 8.90 -24.11
C ASN A 237 1.43 9.72 -24.37
N ILE A 238 0.37 9.03 -24.82
CA ILE A 238 -0.99 9.57 -24.90
C ILE A 238 -1.80 9.02 -23.74
N VAL A 239 -2.47 9.89 -22.98
CA VAL A 239 -3.43 9.51 -21.94
C VAL A 239 -4.79 10.10 -22.29
N TYR A 240 -5.75 9.26 -22.67
CA TYR A 240 -7.05 9.70 -23.16
C TYR A 240 -8.24 9.10 -22.40
N ASN A 241 -9.23 9.95 -22.10
CA ASN A 241 -10.52 9.55 -21.51
C ASN A 241 -10.35 8.76 -20.21
N TRP A 242 -9.52 9.29 -19.29
CA TRP A 242 -9.49 8.78 -17.92
C TRP A 242 -10.86 8.96 -17.27
N GLY A 243 -11.15 8.21 -16.21
CA GLY A 243 -12.36 8.38 -15.41
C GLY A 243 -12.10 9.32 -14.24
N GLN A 244 -11.56 8.77 -13.15
CA GLN A 244 -11.12 9.52 -11.98
C GLN A 244 -9.73 10.13 -12.17
N TYR A 245 -8.71 9.32 -12.50
CA TYR A 245 -7.32 9.78 -12.42
C TYR A 245 -6.50 9.45 -13.69
N PRO A 246 -5.82 10.46 -14.27
CA PRO A 246 -4.82 10.28 -15.33
C PRO A 246 -3.51 9.74 -14.72
N TYR A 247 -2.44 10.54 -14.68
CA TYR A 247 -1.18 10.17 -14.06
C TYR A 247 -1.25 10.34 -12.54
N VAL A 248 -1.08 9.26 -11.77
CA VAL A 248 -1.11 9.29 -10.30
C VAL A 248 0.31 9.26 -9.74
N ALA A 249 0.74 10.38 -9.14
CA ALA A 249 2.08 10.56 -8.59
C ALA A 249 2.19 10.07 -7.13
N GLY A 250 2.52 8.79 -6.93
CA GLY A 250 2.68 8.19 -5.60
C GLY A 250 1.37 7.79 -4.91
N GLY A 251 0.41 8.70 -4.81
CA GLY A 251 -0.86 8.50 -4.09
C GLY A 251 -0.72 8.67 -2.58
N GLU A 252 -1.51 7.92 -1.79
CA GLU A 252 -1.49 8.00 -0.31
C GLU A 252 -0.39 7.20 0.38
N SER A 253 0.43 6.48 -0.39
CA SER A 253 1.59 5.80 0.18
C SER A 253 2.73 6.80 0.39
N GLY A 254 3.31 6.82 1.59
CA GLY A 254 4.48 7.65 1.96
C GLY A 254 5.79 7.25 1.27
N THR A 255 5.67 6.66 0.09
CA THR A 255 6.72 6.03 -0.71
C THR A 255 7.33 7.04 -1.66
N LYS A 256 8.65 7.13 -1.70
CA LYS A 256 9.37 8.11 -2.52
C LYS A 256 9.23 7.84 -4.01
N GLY A 257 9.15 8.92 -4.79
CA GLY A 257 9.07 8.87 -6.25
C GLY A 257 9.87 9.98 -6.91
N TYR A 258 10.44 9.68 -8.07
CA TYR A 258 11.26 10.56 -8.90
C TYR A 258 10.83 10.34 -10.35
N GLY A 259 9.94 11.20 -10.83
CA GLY A 259 9.31 11.04 -12.13
C GLY A 259 9.74 12.11 -13.13
N ASN A 260 10.17 11.72 -14.32
CA ASN A 260 10.19 12.59 -15.48
C ASN A 260 8.87 12.44 -16.24
N VAL A 261 8.15 13.53 -16.48
CA VAL A 261 6.93 13.55 -17.30
C VAL A 261 7.17 14.54 -18.43
N VAL A 262 7.51 14.02 -19.61
CA VAL A 262 8.05 14.82 -20.73
C VAL A 262 7.34 14.52 -22.06
N GLY A 263 6.91 15.54 -22.79
CA GLY A 263 6.42 15.36 -24.17
C GLY A 263 5.07 14.63 -24.28
N ASN A 264 4.33 14.42 -23.18
CA ASN A 264 3.10 13.63 -23.20
C ASN A 264 1.89 14.46 -23.64
N TYR A 265 0.87 13.78 -24.15
CA TYR A 265 -0.42 14.40 -24.50
C TYR A 265 -1.54 13.81 -23.64
N PHE A 266 -2.06 14.63 -22.72
CA PHE A 266 -3.22 14.31 -21.88
C PHE A 266 -4.48 14.90 -22.51
N ILE A 267 -5.46 14.06 -22.81
CA ILE A 267 -6.67 14.43 -23.53
C ILE A 267 -7.89 14.00 -22.69
N ALA A 268 -8.65 14.97 -22.19
CA ALA A 268 -9.86 14.71 -21.45
C ALA A 268 -10.96 14.19 -22.39
N GLY A 269 -11.52 13.04 -22.06
CA GLY A 269 -12.67 12.47 -22.77
C GLY A 269 -13.96 12.66 -21.98
N LEU A 270 -15.07 12.09 -22.48
CA LEU A 270 -16.40 12.22 -21.87
C LEU A 270 -16.49 11.74 -20.42
N ASN A 271 -15.59 10.84 -20.01
CA ASN A 271 -15.55 10.28 -18.66
C ASN A 271 -14.61 11.04 -17.71
N SER A 272 -13.77 11.94 -18.25
CA SER A 272 -12.71 12.58 -17.48
C SER A 272 -13.24 13.54 -16.44
N LYS A 273 -12.99 13.17 -15.19
CA LYS A 273 -13.21 13.98 -14.01
C LYS A 273 -12.01 14.91 -13.81
N ASP A 274 -12.30 16.08 -13.27
CA ASP A 274 -11.34 17.15 -12.95
C ASP A 274 -10.33 17.37 -14.10
N PRO A 275 -10.83 17.61 -15.33
CA PRO A 275 -10.02 17.53 -16.54
C PRO A 275 -8.90 18.57 -16.61
N GLU A 276 -8.93 19.60 -15.76
CA GLU A 276 -7.87 20.59 -15.60
C GLU A 276 -6.55 20.04 -15.04
N TYR A 277 -6.54 18.82 -14.48
CA TYR A 277 -5.34 18.20 -13.91
C TYR A 277 -4.92 16.93 -14.67
N ALA A 278 -3.64 16.86 -15.04
CA ALA A 278 -3.02 15.69 -15.68
C ALA A 278 -2.19 14.85 -14.69
N ILE A 279 -1.73 15.46 -13.60
CA ILE A 279 -0.87 14.85 -12.57
C ILE A 279 -1.56 15.03 -11.23
N VAL A 280 -1.96 13.93 -10.62
CA VAL A 280 -2.86 13.95 -9.47
C VAL A 280 -2.34 13.08 -8.33
N ARG A 281 -2.90 13.32 -7.14
CA ARG A 281 -2.61 12.63 -5.89
C ARG A 281 -1.12 12.58 -5.54
N GLY A 282 -0.44 13.70 -5.79
CA GLY A 282 0.92 13.94 -5.33
C GLY A 282 1.00 14.05 -3.81
N ASN A 283 2.23 14.03 -3.30
CA ASN A 283 2.56 14.33 -1.92
C ASN A 283 4.03 14.77 -1.83
N GLU A 284 4.47 15.14 -0.63
CA GLU A 284 5.84 15.60 -0.35
C GLU A 284 6.95 14.59 -0.66
N ASN A 285 6.62 13.30 -0.80
CA ASN A 285 7.57 12.23 -1.13
C ASN A 285 7.72 11.99 -2.64
N TYR A 286 6.89 12.62 -3.48
CA TYR A 286 6.96 12.44 -4.94
C TYR A 286 7.51 13.69 -5.63
N GLN A 287 8.71 13.58 -6.17
CA GLN A 287 9.34 14.62 -6.98
C GLN A 287 9.06 14.39 -8.47
N VAL A 288 8.69 15.46 -9.18
CA VAL A 288 8.36 15.41 -10.61
C VAL A 288 9.07 16.50 -11.39
N PHE A 289 9.69 16.11 -12.49
CA PHE A 289 10.16 17.03 -13.53
C PHE A 289 9.12 17.07 -14.66
N LEU A 290 8.81 18.28 -15.13
CA LEU A 290 7.84 18.53 -16.19
C LEU A 290 8.46 19.30 -17.35
N GLU A 291 8.26 18.80 -18.56
CA GLU A 291 8.70 19.50 -19.77
C GLU A 291 7.79 19.17 -20.96
N ASN A 292 7.35 20.21 -21.66
CA ASN A 292 6.70 20.12 -22.97
C ASN A 292 5.51 19.14 -23.03
N ASN A 293 4.64 19.11 -22.00
CA ASN A 293 3.43 18.29 -22.04
C ASN A 293 2.27 19.10 -22.63
N ARG A 294 1.24 18.42 -23.15
CA ARG A 294 -0.03 19.05 -23.58
C ARG A 294 -1.17 18.53 -22.72
N LEU A 295 -2.05 19.45 -22.32
CA LEU A 295 -3.32 19.14 -21.70
C LEU A 295 -4.46 19.73 -22.54
N ASP A 296 -5.28 18.85 -23.09
CA ASP A 296 -6.57 19.16 -23.71
C ASP A 296 -7.68 18.82 -22.71
N HIS A 297 -8.10 19.81 -21.92
CA HIS A 297 -9.05 19.62 -20.82
C HIS A 297 -10.50 20.00 -21.16
N ASN A 298 -10.74 20.57 -22.34
CA ASN A 298 -12.00 21.27 -22.63
C ASN A 298 -13.11 20.36 -23.14
N GLN A 299 -12.79 19.10 -23.48
CA GLN A 299 -13.72 18.07 -23.95
C GLN A 299 -14.54 18.49 -25.18
N ASN A 300 -13.98 19.35 -26.05
CA ASN A 300 -14.68 19.90 -27.21
C ASN A 300 -14.63 18.98 -28.46
N GLY A 301 -13.88 17.87 -28.40
CA GLY A 301 -13.72 16.94 -29.51
C GLY A 301 -12.72 17.38 -30.57
N ILE A 302 -11.87 18.37 -30.28
CA ILE A 302 -10.84 18.93 -31.14
C ILE A 302 -9.52 18.82 -30.38
N LEU A 303 -8.50 18.24 -31.01
CA LEU A 303 -7.17 18.18 -30.43
C LEU A 303 -6.51 19.57 -30.46
N ASP A 304 -6.69 20.35 -29.38
CA ASP A 304 -6.18 21.71 -29.24
C ASP A 304 -5.53 21.99 -27.87
N GLY A 305 -5.01 20.93 -27.25
CA GLY A 305 -4.31 20.98 -25.97
C GLY A 305 -3.11 21.92 -25.97
N THR A 306 -2.80 22.46 -24.79
CA THR A 306 -1.71 23.42 -24.58
C THR A 306 -0.81 22.98 -23.44
N ASP A 307 0.41 23.51 -23.39
CA ASP A 307 1.27 23.34 -22.22
C ASP A 307 0.84 24.30 -21.12
N THR A 308 0.22 23.76 -20.06
CA THR A 308 -0.22 24.51 -18.88
C THR A 308 0.86 24.57 -17.79
N GLY A 309 2.05 24.01 -18.03
CA GLY A 309 3.15 24.00 -17.06
C GLY A 309 2.75 23.30 -15.76
N THR A 310 3.01 23.93 -14.61
CA THR A 310 2.66 23.36 -13.31
C THR A 310 1.17 23.35 -13.00
N ASP A 311 0.34 24.07 -13.77
CA ASP A 311 -1.10 24.14 -13.52
C ASP A 311 -1.81 22.80 -13.82
N MET A 312 -1.16 21.87 -14.53
CA MET A 312 -1.67 20.50 -14.70
C MET A 312 -1.52 19.61 -13.45
N ILE A 313 -0.89 20.10 -12.38
CA ILE A 313 -0.77 19.38 -11.10
C ILE A 313 -1.96 19.72 -10.21
N GLU A 314 -2.58 18.69 -9.63
CA GLU A 314 -3.68 18.83 -8.68
C GLU A 314 -3.32 19.74 -7.50
N ALA A 315 -4.08 20.82 -7.33
CA ALA A 315 -3.80 21.85 -6.33
C ALA A 315 -3.95 21.36 -4.88
N GLU A 316 -4.89 20.44 -4.62
CA GLU A 316 -5.17 19.94 -3.26
C GLU A 316 -4.13 18.92 -2.78
N ARG A 317 -3.41 18.27 -3.71
CA ARG A 317 -2.42 17.22 -3.45
C ARG A 317 -1.24 17.35 -4.43
N PRO A 318 -0.44 18.42 -4.33
CA PRO A 318 0.61 18.67 -5.29
C PRO A 318 1.81 17.72 -5.09
N SER A 319 2.45 17.36 -6.20
CA SER A 319 3.79 16.77 -6.21
C SER A 319 4.86 17.85 -6.02
N VAL A 320 6.06 17.46 -5.59
CA VAL A 320 7.22 18.35 -5.49
C VAL A 320 7.82 18.56 -6.88
N VAL A 321 7.59 19.72 -7.50
CA VAL A 321 8.17 20.03 -8.82
C VAL A 321 9.66 20.34 -8.67
N VAL A 322 10.49 19.68 -9.48
CA VAL A 322 11.94 19.93 -9.55
C VAL A 322 12.30 20.63 -10.87
N PRO A 323 13.32 21.52 -10.85
CA PRO A 323 13.66 22.33 -12.02
C PRO A 323 14.55 21.59 -13.04
N GLU A 324 15.21 20.50 -12.63
CA GLU A 324 16.11 19.73 -13.50
C GLU A 324 15.56 18.33 -13.74
N ARG A 325 15.72 17.86 -14.98
CA ARG A 325 15.34 16.51 -15.38
C ARG A 325 16.16 15.49 -14.60
N PHE A 326 15.53 14.43 -14.13
CA PHE A 326 16.27 13.32 -13.55
C PHE A 326 17.08 12.61 -14.65
N GLU A 327 18.36 12.41 -14.38
CA GLU A 327 19.31 11.78 -15.31
C GLU A 327 19.02 10.28 -15.46
N TYR A 328 18.19 9.94 -16.45
CA TYR A 328 17.78 8.60 -16.87
C TYR A 328 18.21 8.32 -18.31
N PRO A 329 18.26 7.04 -18.74
CA PRO A 329 18.50 6.69 -20.14
C PRO A 329 17.51 7.39 -21.06
N LEU A 330 18.03 8.16 -22.02
CA LEU A 330 17.20 8.94 -22.92
C LEU A 330 16.45 8.05 -23.91
N VAL A 331 15.30 8.57 -24.34
CA VAL A 331 14.49 8.05 -25.46
C VAL A 331 14.44 9.13 -26.55
N HIS A 332 14.24 8.75 -27.80
CA HIS A 332 14.04 9.73 -28.87
C HIS A 332 12.73 10.48 -28.63
N THR A 333 12.84 11.72 -28.16
CA THR A 333 11.72 12.56 -27.72
C THR A 333 11.33 13.50 -28.86
N GLN A 334 10.07 13.47 -29.29
CA GLN A 334 9.51 14.40 -30.28
C GLN A 334 8.66 15.49 -29.60
N GLU A 335 8.18 16.44 -30.40
CA GLU A 335 7.10 17.33 -29.97
C GLU A 335 5.82 16.52 -29.74
N PRO A 336 5.00 16.84 -28.73
CA PRO A 336 3.78 16.10 -28.40
C PRO A 336 2.82 15.90 -29.58
N GLU A 337 2.70 16.88 -30.47
CA GLU A 337 1.83 16.79 -31.66
C GLU A 337 2.34 15.78 -32.69
N GLU A 338 3.66 15.66 -32.85
CA GLU A 338 4.28 14.66 -33.74
C GLU A 338 4.23 13.27 -33.11
N ALA A 339 4.57 13.17 -31.82
CA ALA A 339 4.44 11.94 -31.07
C ALA A 339 3.00 11.43 -31.03
N TYR A 340 2.01 12.31 -30.91
CA TYR A 340 0.60 11.93 -30.99
C TYR A 340 0.28 11.13 -32.27
N GLU A 341 0.75 11.62 -33.42
CA GLU A 341 0.52 10.94 -34.70
C GLU A 341 1.29 9.62 -34.79
N TYR A 342 2.57 9.61 -34.40
CA TYR A 342 3.38 8.39 -34.42
C TYR A 342 2.84 7.32 -33.49
N VAL A 343 2.54 7.67 -32.24
CA VAL A 343 1.99 6.74 -31.27
C VAL A 343 0.69 6.13 -31.81
N LEU A 344 -0.21 6.93 -32.38
CA LEU A 344 -1.47 6.39 -32.90
C LEU A 344 -1.29 5.56 -34.18
N ASP A 345 -0.27 5.82 -35.00
CA ASP A 345 -0.02 5.03 -36.20
C ASP A 345 0.72 3.72 -35.91
N TYR A 346 1.58 3.71 -34.89
CA TYR A 346 2.57 2.64 -34.69
C TYR A 346 2.40 1.84 -33.39
N SER A 347 1.66 2.30 -32.37
CA SER A 347 1.54 1.57 -31.11
C SER A 347 0.65 0.30 -31.15
N GLY A 348 0.83 -0.57 -30.17
CA GLY A 348 0.13 -1.85 -30.03
C GLY A 348 0.69 -2.90 -30.98
N ALA A 349 -0.02 -4.01 -31.15
CA ALA A 349 0.34 -5.03 -32.14
C ALA A 349 0.06 -4.51 -33.57
N SER A 350 0.89 -3.56 -34.01
CA SER A 350 0.63 -2.63 -35.11
C SER A 350 0.95 -3.16 -36.49
N LEU A 351 1.73 -4.24 -36.59
CA LEU A 351 1.90 -5.00 -37.84
C LEU A 351 0.54 -5.38 -38.44
N THR A 352 -0.41 -5.79 -37.60
CA THR A 352 -1.72 -6.29 -38.03
C THR A 352 -2.83 -5.98 -37.01
N ARG A 353 -3.10 -4.70 -36.69
CA ARG A 353 -4.14 -4.34 -35.68
C ARG A 353 -5.49 -5.05 -35.92
N ASP A 354 -6.06 -5.62 -34.87
CA ASP A 354 -7.41 -6.16 -34.89
C ASP A 354 -8.47 -5.03 -34.87
N ASP A 355 -9.75 -5.39 -34.93
CA ASP A 355 -10.83 -4.40 -34.96
C ASP A 355 -10.98 -3.63 -33.64
N VAL A 356 -10.49 -4.19 -32.53
CA VAL A 356 -10.53 -3.52 -31.24
C VAL A 356 -9.43 -2.48 -31.13
N ASP A 357 -8.19 -2.82 -31.48
CA ASP A 357 -7.06 -1.88 -31.51
C ASP A 357 -7.39 -0.71 -32.45
N LYS A 358 -7.92 -0.99 -33.65
CA LYS A 358 -8.37 0.05 -34.59
C LYS A 358 -9.44 0.96 -33.98
N ARG A 359 -10.45 0.39 -33.32
CA ARG A 359 -11.51 1.17 -32.67
C ARG A 359 -10.98 2.06 -31.55
N VAL A 360 -10.06 1.56 -30.72
CA VAL A 360 -9.43 2.36 -29.65
C VAL A 360 -8.59 3.50 -30.23
N ILE A 361 -7.81 3.25 -31.28
CA ILE A 361 -7.04 4.32 -31.95
C ILE A 361 -7.97 5.35 -32.59
N ASP A 362 -9.00 4.89 -33.31
CA ASP A 362 -9.98 5.78 -33.93
C ASP A 362 -10.75 6.60 -32.87
N SER A 363 -11.09 6.02 -31.72
CA SER A 363 -11.78 6.75 -30.64
C SER A 363 -10.89 7.82 -29.98
N VAL A 364 -9.57 7.61 -29.92
CA VAL A 364 -8.62 8.63 -29.47
C VAL A 364 -8.52 9.75 -30.52
N ARG A 365 -8.42 9.41 -31.81
CA ARG A 365 -8.37 10.38 -32.92
C ARG A 365 -9.63 11.23 -33.00
N ASP A 366 -10.78 10.60 -32.83
CA ASP A 366 -12.08 11.26 -32.97
C ASP A 366 -12.60 11.81 -31.63
N GLN A 367 -11.89 11.58 -30.52
CA GLN A 367 -12.27 11.90 -29.15
C GLN A 367 -13.69 11.41 -28.77
N THR A 368 -14.05 10.19 -29.16
CA THR A 368 -15.39 9.59 -28.93
C THR A 368 -15.41 8.42 -27.95
N GLY A 369 -14.31 8.19 -27.22
CA GLY A 369 -14.16 7.02 -26.36
C GLY A 369 -15.07 7.03 -25.13
N VAL A 370 -15.36 5.83 -24.60
CA VAL A 370 -16.07 5.63 -23.34
C VAL A 370 -15.40 4.54 -22.51
N ILE A 371 -15.47 4.64 -21.18
CA ILE A 371 -15.04 3.58 -20.26
C ILE A 371 -16.12 2.51 -20.20
N ILE A 372 -15.73 1.25 -20.41
CA ILE A 372 -16.64 0.11 -20.53
C ILE A 372 -16.65 -0.77 -19.27
N GLY A 373 -17.72 -1.54 -19.08
CA GLY A 373 -17.81 -2.52 -17.99
C GLY A 373 -17.67 -3.97 -18.43
N HIS A 374 -17.72 -4.23 -19.73
CA HIS A 374 -17.62 -5.57 -20.31
C HIS A 374 -17.19 -5.42 -21.78
N GLU A 375 -16.37 -6.33 -22.29
CA GLU A 375 -15.94 -6.34 -23.70
C GLU A 375 -17.11 -6.38 -24.70
N ASN A 376 -18.25 -6.96 -24.32
CA ASN A 376 -19.46 -7.00 -25.16
C ASN A 376 -20.10 -5.62 -25.35
N ASP A 377 -19.78 -4.63 -24.52
CA ASP A 377 -20.22 -3.24 -24.69
C ASP A 377 -19.64 -2.63 -25.98
N VAL A 378 -18.63 -3.26 -26.56
CA VAL A 378 -17.89 -2.75 -27.73
C VAL A 378 -17.71 -3.81 -28.82
N GLY A 379 -18.55 -4.84 -28.81
CA GLY A 379 -18.61 -5.88 -29.84
C GLY A 379 -17.93 -7.20 -29.48
N GLY A 380 -17.23 -7.29 -28.34
CA GLY A 380 -16.56 -8.51 -27.89
C GLY A 380 -15.29 -8.84 -28.68
N TYR A 381 -14.83 -10.09 -28.55
CA TYR A 381 -13.60 -10.56 -29.20
C TYR A 381 -13.73 -10.60 -30.73
N PRO A 382 -12.81 -9.99 -31.49
CA PRO A 382 -12.86 -9.99 -32.94
C PRO A 382 -12.41 -11.34 -33.51
N THR A 383 -12.97 -11.73 -34.66
CA THR A 383 -12.50 -12.93 -35.38
C THR A 383 -11.25 -12.61 -36.19
N LEU A 384 -10.12 -13.23 -35.81
CA LEU A 384 -8.83 -13.06 -36.49
C LEU A 384 -8.67 -14.02 -37.67
N GLN A 385 -8.28 -13.51 -38.83
CA GLN A 385 -8.04 -14.30 -40.04
C GLN A 385 -6.70 -15.02 -39.98
N GLN A 386 -6.69 -16.28 -40.41
CA GLN A 386 -5.47 -17.07 -40.50
C GLN A 386 -4.70 -16.73 -41.78
N GLY A 387 -3.38 -16.62 -41.66
CA GLY A 387 -2.48 -16.49 -42.79
C GLY A 387 -1.83 -17.81 -43.19
N THR A 388 -1.08 -17.77 -44.29
CA THR A 388 -0.24 -18.88 -44.74
C THR A 388 1.09 -18.82 -43.99
N LEU A 389 1.42 -19.91 -43.29
CA LEU A 389 2.74 -20.09 -42.68
C LEU A 389 3.78 -20.30 -43.79
N PRO A 390 4.85 -19.50 -43.86
CA PRO A 390 5.99 -19.78 -44.73
C PRO A 390 6.62 -21.15 -44.39
N LEU A 391 7.20 -21.82 -45.38
CA LEU A 391 7.93 -23.07 -45.12
C LEU A 391 9.22 -22.76 -44.38
N ASP A 392 9.45 -23.49 -43.29
CA ASP A 392 10.68 -23.54 -42.48
C ASP A 392 11.00 -25.05 -42.33
N SER A 393 12.02 -25.51 -43.06
CA SER A 393 12.31 -26.92 -43.25
C SER A 393 13.08 -27.56 -42.09
N ASP A 394 13.84 -26.78 -41.32
CA ASP A 394 14.64 -27.26 -40.19
C ASP A 394 14.14 -26.80 -38.81
N GLY A 395 13.13 -25.92 -38.78
CA GLY A 395 12.43 -25.48 -37.57
C GLY A 395 13.26 -24.54 -36.73
N ASP A 396 14.03 -23.67 -37.38
CA ASP A 396 14.94 -22.74 -36.71
C ASP A 396 14.32 -21.34 -36.51
N GLY A 397 13.07 -21.15 -36.95
CA GLY A 397 12.30 -19.94 -36.82
C GLY A 397 12.47 -18.95 -37.98
N MET A 398 13.30 -19.27 -38.98
CA MET A 398 13.50 -18.49 -40.20
C MET A 398 12.93 -19.25 -41.42
N PRO A 399 12.17 -18.60 -42.31
CA PRO A 399 11.67 -19.28 -43.51
C PRO A 399 12.76 -19.60 -44.53
N ASP A 400 12.64 -20.74 -45.22
CA ASP A 400 13.57 -21.19 -46.27
C ASP A 400 13.85 -20.09 -47.32
N GLU A 401 12.80 -19.36 -47.73
CA GLU A 401 12.91 -18.28 -48.73
C GLU A 401 13.76 -17.10 -48.21
N TRP A 402 13.68 -16.80 -46.91
CA TRP A 402 14.45 -15.74 -46.27
C TRP A 402 15.92 -16.17 -46.10
N GLU A 403 16.14 -17.41 -45.68
CA GLU A 403 17.49 -17.97 -45.52
C GLU A 403 18.26 -18.01 -46.84
N ILE A 404 17.64 -18.53 -47.92
CA ILE A 404 18.26 -18.59 -49.25
C ILE A 404 18.63 -17.18 -49.73
N LYS A 405 17.75 -16.19 -49.48
CA LYS A 405 17.98 -14.79 -49.85
C LYS A 405 19.18 -14.19 -49.11
N ASN A 406 19.42 -14.61 -47.87
CA ASN A 406 20.50 -14.13 -47.01
C ASN A 406 21.75 -15.03 -47.00
N GLY A 407 21.75 -16.11 -47.80
CA GLY A 407 22.91 -17.00 -47.99
C GLY A 407 23.11 -18.04 -46.89
N LEU A 408 22.04 -18.39 -46.18
CA LEU A 408 21.98 -19.46 -45.17
C LEU A 408 21.53 -20.80 -45.78
N ASP A 409 21.63 -21.89 -45.02
CA ASP A 409 21.26 -23.25 -45.46
C ASP A 409 19.94 -23.70 -44.81
N PRO A 410 18.82 -23.78 -45.56
CA PRO A 410 17.49 -24.14 -45.03
C PRO A 410 17.32 -25.55 -44.44
N ASN A 411 18.41 -26.27 -44.23
CA ASN A 411 18.42 -27.59 -43.60
C ASN A 411 19.39 -27.64 -42.41
N ASN A 412 19.90 -26.50 -41.97
CA ASN A 412 20.89 -26.37 -40.92
C ASN A 412 20.40 -25.45 -39.78
N PRO A 413 19.70 -26.01 -38.77
CA PRO A 413 19.00 -25.19 -37.80
C PRO A 413 19.95 -24.41 -36.88
N GLU A 414 21.24 -24.77 -36.84
CA GLU A 414 22.23 -24.11 -35.99
C GLU A 414 22.70 -22.77 -36.54
N ASP A 415 22.50 -22.47 -37.83
CA ASP A 415 22.91 -21.18 -38.38
C ASP A 415 22.00 -20.02 -37.94
N ARG A 416 20.81 -20.27 -37.36
CA ARG A 416 20.01 -19.28 -36.61
C ARG A 416 20.81 -18.45 -35.60
N ASN A 417 21.85 -19.04 -35.01
CA ASN A 417 22.73 -18.43 -34.01
C ASN A 417 24.03 -17.82 -34.59
N GLY A 418 24.21 -17.87 -35.91
CA GLY A 418 25.23 -17.12 -36.61
C GLY A 418 24.93 -15.61 -36.63
N ASP A 419 25.90 -14.81 -37.10
CA ASP A 419 25.77 -13.36 -37.27
C ASP A 419 26.33 -12.99 -38.65
N ILE A 420 25.49 -13.10 -39.69
CA ILE A 420 25.89 -12.87 -41.08
C ILE A 420 26.29 -11.42 -41.38
N HIS A 421 25.90 -10.46 -40.55
CA HIS A 421 26.20 -9.05 -40.75
C HIS A 421 27.29 -8.51 -39.81
N GLY A 422 27.65 -9.24 -38.75
CA GLY A 422 28.74 -8.91 -37.84
C GLY A 422 28.41 -7.78 -36.86
N GLU A 423 27.13 -7.47 -36.65
CA GLU A 423 26.66 -6.38 -35.78
C GLU A 423 26.27 -6.87 -34.38
N GLY A 424 26.36 -8.18 -34.11
CA GLY A 424 26.14 -8.80 -32.81
C GLY A 424 24.76 -9.42 -32.60
N TYR A 425 23.80 -9.18 -33.50
CA TYR A 425 22.51 -9.88 -33.51
C TYR A 425 22.64 -11.24 -34.19
N THR A 426 21.85 -12.23 -33.75
CA THR A 426 21.81 -13.52 -34.46
C THR A 426 21.01 -13.42 -35.77
N ASN A 427 21.19 -14.38 -36.66
CA ASN A 427 20.42 -14.48 -37.91
C ASN A 427 18.91 -14.49 -37.66
N LEU A 428 18.45 -15.23 -36.64
CA LEU A 428 17.06 -15.21 -36.21
C LEU A 428 16.62 -13.81 -35.76
N GLU A 429 17.44 -13.10 -34.99
CA GLU A 429 17.11 -11.73 -34.58
C GLU A 429 17.04 -10.77 -35.77
N TYR A 430 17.91 -10.90 -36.78
CA TYR A 430 17.79 -10.10 -38.01
C TYR A 430 16.46 -10.36 -38.71
N TYR A 431 16.05 -11.63 -38.85
CA TYR A 431 14.74 -11.96 -39.42
C TYR A 431 13.60 -11.30 -38.60
N LEU A 432 13.62 -11.45 -37.28
CA LEU A 432 12.62 -10.84 -36.39
C LEU A 432 12.59 -9.31 -36.48
N ASN A 433 13.75 -8.68 -36.69
CA ASN A 433 13.89 -7.23 -36.83
C ASN A 433 13.39 -6.75 -38.21
N GLU A 434 13.65 -7.50 -39.28
CA GLU A 434 13.11 -7.21 -40.62
C GLU A 434 11.58 -7.26 -40.62
N LEU A 435 10.98 -8.25 -39.94
CA LEU A 435 9.53 -8.33 -39.77
C LEU A 435 8.96 -7.11 -39.03
N ALA A 436 9.66 -6.63 -37.99
CA ALA A 436 9.20 -5.53 -37.16
C ALA A 436 9.41 -4.14 -37.79
N ALA A 437 10.38 -3.98 -38.70
CA ALA A 437 10.79 -2.69 -39.26
C ALA A 437 9.67 -1.77 -39.80
N PRO A 438 8.60 -2.26 -40.44
CA PRO A 438 7.49 -1.42 -40.89
C PRO A 438 6.69 -0.74 -39.77
N SER A 439 6.87 -1.18 -38.52
CA SER A 439 6.11 -0.75 -37.34
C SER A 439 6.70 0.48 -36.66
N PHE A 440 7.81 1.02 -37.16
CA PHE A 440 8.39 2.26 -36.64
C PHE A 440 8.15 3.42 -37.62
N PRO A 441 8.10 4.68 -37.13
CA PRO A 441 8.13 5.86 -37.99
C PRO A 441 9.27 5.80 -39.00
N LYS A 442 9.03 6.33 -40.20
CA LYS A 442 10.07 6.35 -41.24
C LYS A 442 11.28 7.16 -40.76
N ASN A 443 12.45 6.51 -40.77
CA ASN A 443 13.72 7.04 -40.23
C ASN A 443 13.78 7.17 -38.69
N TYR A 444 12.91 6.47 -37.95
CA TYR A 444 13.10 6.34 -36.51
C TYR A 444 14.50 5.76 -36.23
N PRO A 445 15.28 6.34 -35.31
CA PRO A 445 16.64 5.87 -35.04
C PRO A 445 16.68 4.42 -34.53
N THR A 446 17.66 3.65 -35.00
CA THR A 446 17.83 2.25 -34.63
C THR A 446 18.66 2.04 -33.36
N SER A 447 19.34 3.09 -32.90
CA SER A 447 20.13 3.10 -31.67
C SER A 447 19.55 4.12 -30.71
N PRO A 448 19.62 3.89 -29.38
CA PRO A 448 19.17 4.86 -28.39
C PRO A 448 20.02 6.14 -28.45
N PRO A 449 19.51 7.29 -27.98
CA PRO A 449 20.28 8.52 -27.89
C PRO A 449 21.56 8.35 -27.05
N GLU A 450 22.64 9.00 -27.46
CA GLU A 450 23.88 9.02 -26.66
C GLU A 450 23.66 9.80 -25.35
N TRP A 451 24.11 9.22 -24.24
CA TRP A 451 24.03 9.82 -22.92
C TRP A 451 25.32 9.58 -22.11
N GLU A 452 25.92 10.65 -21.61
CA GLU A 452 27.18 10.63 -20.85
C GLU A 452 27.03 11.07 -19.37
N GLY A 453 25.81 11.43 -18.93
CA GLY A 453 25.55 11.91 -17.57
C GLY A 453 25.73 10.82 -16.48
N PRO A 454 25.99 11.21 -15.22
CA PRO A 454 25.94 10.28 -14.10
C PRO A 454 24.47 9.86 -13.85
N PRO A 455 24.17 8.56 -13.62
CA PRO A 455 22.82 8.12 -13.29
C PRO A 455 22.30 8.86 -12.06
N PHE A 456 21.03 9.25 -12.10
CA PHE A 456 20.39 9.75 -10.89
C PHE A 456 20.36 8.65 -9.82
N ILE A 457 20.98 8.95 -8.68
CA ILE A 457 20.94 8.12 -7.49
C ILE A 457 19.95 8.80 -6.53
N PRO A 458 18.82 8.15 -6.19
CA PRO A 458 17.92 8.65 -5.18
C PRO A 458 18.67 9.00 -3.89
N PRO A 459 18.37 10.16 -3.26
CA PRO A 459 18.91 10.46 -1.94
C PRO A 459 18.61 9.33 -0.97
N THR A 460 19.66 8.72 -0.42
CA THR A 460 19.53 7.84 0.75
C THR A 460 19.12 8.72 1.91
N ASP A 461 18.03 8.37 2.61
CA ASP A 461 17.82 8.95 3.92
C ASP A 461 19.07 8.65 4.76
N PRO A 462 19.59 9.62 5.54
CA PRO A 462 20.60 9.29 6.52
C PRO A 462 20.00 8.19 7.39
N ASP A 463 20.73 7.08 7.55
CA ASP A 463 20.39 6.09 8.56
C ASP A 463 20.06 6.89 9.83
N PRO A 464 18.86 6.73 10.43
CA PRO A 464 18.62 7.34 11.72
C PRO A 464 19.76 6.85 12.61
N GLU A 465 20.59 7.78 13.10
CA GLU A 465 21.71 7.46 13.99
C GLU A 465 21.24 6.39 14.96
N GLU A 466 21.91 5.24 14.97
CA GLU A 466 21.60 4.13 15.87
C GLU A 466 21.47 4.75 17.27
N SER A 467 20.23 4.95 17.70
CA SER A 467 19.94 5.41 19.04
C SER A 467 20.59 4.36 19.93
N VAL A 468 21.61 4.76 20.70
CA VAL A 468 22.15 3.94 21.78
C VAL A 468 20.95 3.49 22.59
N LYS A 469 20.56 2.24 22.41
CA LYS A 469 19.39 1.68 23.08
C LYS A 469 19.76 1.67 24.55
N GLU A 470 19.17 2.58 25.33
CA GLU A 470 19.14 2.44 26.77
C GLU A 470 18.67 1.01 27.10
N PRO A 471 19.25 0.35 28.11
CA PRO A 471 18.81 -0.98 28.51
C PRO A 471 17.32 -0.92 28.87
N VAL A 472 16.49 -1.54 28.03
CA VAL A 472 15.06 -1.61 28.23
C VAL A 472 14.80 -2.63 29.33
N VAL A 473 14.12 -2.19 30.40
CA VAL A 473 13.78 -3.01 31.56
C VAL A 473 12.84 -4.16 31.13
N GLY A 474 13.35 -5.39 31.10
CA GLY A 474 12.56 -6.61 30.89
C GLY A 474 11.69 -6.96 32.11
N MET A 475 10.84 -8.00 31.98
CA MET A 475 10.13 -8.61 33.12
C MET A 475 11.07 -9.35 34.09
N ASP A 476 12.36 -9.39 33.79
CA ASP A 476 13.37 -10.06 34.58
C ASP A 476 13.44 -9.49 36.01
N GLY A 477 13.31 -10.37 37.00
CA GLY A 477 13.22 -10.01 38.42
C GLY A 477 11.83 -9.57 38.91
N GLU A 478 10.80 -9.53 38.06
CA GLU A 478 9.41 -9.22 38.46
C GLU A 478 8.70 -10.44 39.08
N TRP A 479 7.78 -10.18 40.01
CA TRP A 479 7.03 -11.20 40.75
C TRP A 479 5.65 -11.45 40.16
N ILE A 480 5.27 -12.73 40.09
CA ILE A 480 3.87 -13.17 39.94
C ILE A 480 3.52 -14.19 41.02
N ARG A 481 2.78 -13.76 42.04
CA ARG A 481 2.42 -14.49 43.27
C ARG A 481 3.58 -15.25 43.92
N ASN A 482 3.82 -16.48 43.47
CA ASN A 482 4.81 -17.43 43.97
C ASN A 482 5.76 -17.86 42.85
N ALA A 483 6.06 -16.97 41.90
CA ALA A 483 7.13 -17.19 40.94
C ALA A 483 7.89 -15.88 40.69
N ILE A 484 9.20 -16.04 40.45
CA ILE A 484 10.09 -14.96 40.02
C ILE A 484 10.34 -15.18 38.53
N ILE A 485 10.01 -14.18 37.72
CA ILE A 485 10.37 -14.19 36.30
C ILE A 485 11.89 -14.04 36.22
N ASN A 486 12.54 -15.00 35.56
CA ASN A 486 14.00 -15.04 35.38
C ASN A 486 14.27 -15.27 33.89
N ASP A 487 14.08 -14.22 33.09
CA ASP A 487 14.13 -14.30 31.62
C ASP A 487 15.58 -14.30 31.13
N ASN A 488 16.20 -15.47 31.18
CA ASN A 488 17.55 -15.69 30.67
C ASN A 488 17.59 -16.00 29.16
N SER A 489 16.47 -15.82 28.44
CA SER A 489 16.30 -16.39 27.09
C SER A 489 17.24 -15.78 26.04
N LYS A 490 17.89 -14.63 26.30
CA LYS A 490 18.70 -13.86 25.33
C LYS A 490 17.97 -13.61 23.99
N ASN A 491 16.65 -13.77 23.96
CA ASN A 491 15.85 -13.80 22.75
C ASN A 491 15.16 -12.47 22.54
N GLY A 492 15.84 -11.55 21.86
CA GLY A 492 15.22 -10.47 21.11
C GLY A 492 14.36 -9.51 21.95
N ILE A 493 14.99 -8.40 22.32
CA ILE A 493 14.40 -7.18 22.92
C ILE A 493 13.10 -6.70 22.23
N GLU A 494 12.68 -7.19 21.06
CA GLU A 494 11.42 -6.77 20.41
C GLU A 494 10.17 -7.59 20.77
N ASN A 495 10.28 -8.90 21.07
CA ASN A 495 9.11 -9.76 21.22
C ASN A 495 8.56 -9.82 22.66
N ALA A 496 9.40 -9.62 23.67
CA ALA A 496 9.02 -9.62 25.10
C ALA A 496 8.57 -8.23 25.62
N LYS A 497 8.85 -7.14 24.87
CA LYS A 497 8.61 -5.73 25.25
C LYS A 497 7.19 -5.39 25.71
N LYS A 498 6.20 -6.20 25.30
CA LYS A 498 4.77 -5.95 25.54
C LYS A 498 4.08 -7.11 26.29
N TRP A 499 4.86 -8.09 26.77
CA TRP A 499 4.37 -9.02 27.78
C TRP A 499 4.27 -8.29 29.11
N SER A 500 3.29 -8.65 29.93
CA SER A 500 3.09 -8.00 31.23
C SER A 500 2.56 -8.96 32.27
N ILE A 501 2.87 -8.69 33.54
CA ILE A 501 2.22 -9.33 34.68
C ILE A 501 1.00 -8.51 35.03
N GLU A 502 -0.16 -9.14 34.95
CA GLU A 502 -1.44 -8.54 35.27
C GLU A 502 -1.97 -9.09 36.58
N LYS A 503 -2.63 -8.23 37.35
CA LYS A 503 -3.25 -8.60 38.64
C LYS A 503 -4.76 -8.70 38.48
N ASN A 504 -5.37 -9.59 39.25
CA ASN A 504 -6.82 -9.71 39.35
C ASN A 504 -7.53 -10.01 38.00
N LEU A 505 -7.16 -11.14 37.39
CA LEU A 505 -7.77 -11.62 36.14
C LEU A 505 -9.30 -11.63 36.21
N GLN A 506 -9.95 -10.94 35.27
CA GLN A 506 -11.41 -10.79 35.24
C GLN A 506 -11.95 -10.59 33.82
N VAL A 507 -13.27 -10.79 33.66
CA VAL A 507 -13.97 -10.50 32.42
C VAL A 507 -13.84 -9.00 32.09
N GLY A 508 -13.51 -8.68 30.84
CA GLY A 508 -13.24 -7.33 30.36
C GLY A 508 -11.75 -6.96 30.30
N ASP A 509 -10.87 -7.74 30.94
CA ASP A 509 -9.43 -7.57 30.82
C ASP A 509 -8.96 -7.81 29.39
N PHE A 510 -7.94 -7.07 28.99
CA PHE A 510 -7.35 -7.18 27.66
C PHE A 510 -6.57 -8.48 27.52
N VAL A 511 -6.81 -9.21 26.42
CA VAL A 511 -6.18 -10.52 26.17
C VAL A 511 -4.69 -10.39 25.87
N ALA A 512 -4.26 -9.31 25.19
CA ALA A 512 -2.87 -9.11 24.76
C ALA A 512 -2.38 -7.67 24.96
N GLY A 513 -1.14 -7.52 25.42
CA GLY A 513 -0.58 -6.24 25.87
C GLY A 513 -0.24 -5.25 24.74
N ASP A 514 -0.16 -5.72 23.50
CA ASP A 514 0.16 -4.94 22.30
C ASP A 514 -1.07 -4.47 21.52
N ARG A 515 -2.27 -4.83 22.00
CA ARG A 515 -3.56 -4.47 21.39
C ARG A 515 -4.52 -3.85 22.40
N MET A 516 -4.06 -2.76 23.02
CA MET A 516 -4.77 -2.04 24.08
C MET A 516 -5.58 -0.84 23.54
N THR A 517 -5.35 -0.43 22.29
CA THR A 517 -5.97 0.75 21.65
C THR A 517 -6.37 0.47 20.20
N GLY A 518 -7.38 1.17 19.67
CA GLY A 518 -7.82 1.06 18.27
C GLY A 518 -8.85 -0.03 17.99
N ASN A 519 -9.14 -0.29 16.71
CA ASN A 519 -10.21 -1.20 16.25
C ASN A 519 -9.89 -2.70 16.36
N SER A 520 -8.76 -3.08 16.97
CA SER A 520 -8.26 -4.47 17.02
C SER A 520 -7.98 -4.93 18.45
N VAL A 521 -8.74 -4.42 19.42
CA VAL A 521 -8.67 -4.76 20.84
C VAL A 521 -9.37 -6.09 21.11
N TYR A 522 -8.77 -6.92 21.97
CA TYR A 522 -9.35 -8.20 22.43
C TYR A 522 -9.61 -8.13 23.94
N ARG A 523 -10.81 -8.49 24.38
CA ARG A 523 -11.18 -8.56 25.81
C ARG A 523 -11.79 -9.89 26.17
N PHE A 524 -11.47 -10.42 27.34
CA PHE A 524 -12.13 -11.64 27.82
C PHE A 524 -13.63 -11.41 28.03
N THR A 525 -14.46 -12.28 27.48
CA THR A 525 -15.92 -12.29 27.67
C THR A 525 -16.36 -13.38 28.65
N SER A 526 -15.55 -14.41 28.85
CA SER A 526 -15.82 -15.51 29.78
C SER A 526 -14.52 -16.11 30.31
N ILE A 527 -14.43 -16.28 31.63
CA ILE A 527 -13.28 -16.87 32.34
C ILE A 527 -13.80 -17.87 33.39
N PRO A 528 -13.22 -19.07 33.54
CA PRO A 528 -13.57 -19.99 34.62
C PRO A 528 -13.41 -19.36 36.02
N ASP A 529 -14.39 -19.56 36.91
CA ASP A 529 -14.42 -19.01 38.28
C ASP A 529 -13.13 -19.24 39.07
N GLU A 530 -12.45 -20.36 38.83
CA GLU A 530 -11.22 -20.72 39.55
C GLU A 530 -9.99 -19.89 39.16
N LEU A 531 -10.07 -19.14 38.06
CA LEU A 531 -9.03 -18.25 37.56
C LEU A 531 -9.33 -16.78 37.83
N ILE A 532 -10.57 -16.42 38.20
CA ILE A 532 -10.94 -15.05 38.49
C ILE A 532 -10.18 -14.55 39.73
N GLY A 533 -9.62 -13.35 39.64
CA GLY A 533 -8.83 -12.72 40.70
C GLY A 533 -7.38 -13.22 40.79
N MET A 534 -6.95 -14.07 39.87
CA MET A 534 -5.57 -14.54 39.81
C MET A 534 -4.61 -13.50 39.22
N GLU A 535 -3.33 -13.62 39.56
CA GLU A 535 -2.30 -12.94 38.77
C GLU A 535 -1.96 -13.82 37.58
N TRP A 536 -1.66 -13.18 36.45
CA TRP A 536 -1.45 -13.89 35.19
C TRP A 536 -0.43 -13.16 34.32
N ILE A 537 0.23 -13.92 33.46
CA ILE A 537 1.18 -13.42 32.47
C ILE A 537 0.41 -13.23 31.17
N ARG A 538 0.28 -11.97 30.78
CA ARG A 538 -0.33 -11.55 29.52
C ARG A 538 0.74 -11.52 28.43
N SER A 539 0.45 -12.15 27.29
CA SER A 539 1.36 -12.18 26.14
C SER A 539 1.08 -11.05 25.15
N ALA A 540 2.01 -10.85 24.21
CA ALA A 540 1.82 -10.01 23.03
C ALA A 540 1.28 -10.84 21.85
N VAL A 541 0.37 -10.26 21.06
CA VAL A 541 -0.12 -10.85 19.79
C VAL A 541 1.03 -11.09 18.83
N ASP A 542 1.97 -10.16 18.75
CA ASP A 542 3.12 -10.25 17.84
C ASP A 542 4.03 -11.46 18.13
N SER A 543 3.94 -12.06 19.32
CA SER A 543 4.66 -13.30 19.65
C SER A 543 4.12 -14.56 18.95
N ARG A 544 3.02 -14.46 18.19
CA ARG A 544 2.46 -15.58 17.41
C ARG A 544 3.40 -16.18 16.36
N SER A 545 4.26 -15.36 15.77
CA SER A 545 5.25 -15.75 14.76
C SER A 545 6.61 -16.10 15.34
N ALA A 546 6.74 -16.14 16.67
CA ALA A 546 8.00 -16.50 17.29
C ALA A 546 8.30 -17.98 17.05
N SER A 547 9.53 -18.28 16.62
CA SER A 547 10.00 -19.63 16.30
C SER A 547 10.97 -20.19 17.35
N ASN A 548 11.07 -19.56 18.52
CA ASN A 548 12.01 -19.96 19.57
C ASN A 548 11.43 -21.02 20.50
N ASP A 549 12.28 -21.88 21.04
CA ASP A 549 11.91 -22.92 21.99
C ASP A 549 11.74 -22.38 23.43
N ASP A 550 12.22 -21.17 23.72
CA ASP A 550 12.08 -20.47 25.01
C ASP A 550 11.60 -19.02 24.81
N LEU A 551 10.34 -18.75 25.21
CA LEU A 551 9.66 -17.46 25.15
C LEU A 551 9.57 -16.75 26.50
N VAL A 552 9.26 -17.50 27.56
CA VAL A 552 9.25 -17.02 28.94
C VAL A 552 9.66 -18.16 29.86
N SER A 553 10.51 -17.85 30.83
CA SER A 553 10.91 -18.77 31.89
C SER A 553 10.84 -18.13 33.28
N PHE A 554 10.58 -18.96 34.30
CA PHE A 554 10.41 -18.51 35.68
C PHE A 554 10.72 -19.62 36.69
N HIS A 555 11.13 -19.22 37.90
CA HIS A 555 11.23 -20.12 39.04
C HIS A 555 9.95 -20.07 39.85
N VAL A 556 9.35 -21.24 40.08
CA VAL A 556 8.24 -21.40 41.02
C VAL A 556 8.82 -21.40 42.43
N VAL A 557 8.45 -20.44 43.25
CA VAL A 557 8.99 -20.25 44.61
C VAL A 557 8.16 -20.92 45.71
N ALA A 558 6.96 -21.42 45.39
CA ALA A 558 6.15 -22.29 46.26
C ALA A 558 5.28 -23.24 45.43
N ASP A 559 4.81 -24.35 46.01
CA ASP A 559 3.97 -25.33 45.31
C ASP A 559 2.80 -24.66 44.56
N THR A 560 2.78 -24.80 43.22
CA THR A 560 1.92 -24.00 42.35
C THR A 560 1.39 -24.83 41.19
N ASP A 561 0.10 -24.68 40.91
CA ASP A 561 -0.50 -25.12 39.65
C ASP A 561 -0.36 -24.01 38.60
N VAL A 562 0.31 -24.32 37.49
CA VAL A 562 0.44 -23.44 36.34
C VAL A 562 -0.65 -23.78 35.33
N TYR A 563 -1.47 -22.80 35.01
CA TYR A 563 -2.51 -22.87 34.00
C TYR A 563 -2.04 -22.17 32.71
N VAL A 564 -2.26 -22.80 31.56
CA VAL A 564 -1.95 -22.26 30.23
C VAL A 564 -3.22 -22.26 29.39
N ALA A 565 -3.61 -21.09 28.89
CA ALA A 565 -4.75 -20.94 28.00
C ALA A 565 -4.27 -20.83 26.55
N HIS A 566 -4.55 -21.85 25.75
CA HIS A 566 -4.01 -22.05 24.41
C HIS A 566 -5.09 -21.91 23.34
N ASP A 567 -4.82 -21.16 22.27
CA ASP A 567 -5.78 -20.88 21.19
C ASP A 567 -6.33 -22.18 20.56
N SER A 568 -7.64 -22.40 20.70
CA SER A 568 -8.29 -23.65 20.31
C SER A 568 -8.32 -23.89 18.80
N ARG A 569 -7.98 -22.89 17.98
CA ARG A 569 -7.92 -23.00 16.52
C ARG A 569 -6.65 -23.71 16.05
N ILE A 570 -5.68 -23.91 16.94
CA ILE A 570 -4.43 -24.60 16.63
C ILE A 570 -4.64 -26.09 16.79
N GLY A 571 -4.60 -26.81 15.65
CA GLY A 571 -4.91 -28.25 15.61
C GLY A 571 -3.83 -29.16 16.22
N THR A 572 -2.58 -28.70 16.25
CA THR A 572 -1.43 -29.46 16.78
C THR A 572 -0.93 -28.82 18.07
N LEU A 573 -1.02 -29.55 19.19
CA LEU A 573 -0.55 -29.08 20.49
C LEU A 573 1.00 -28.97 20.49
N PRO A 574 1.60 -27.86 20.97
CA PRO A 574 3.04 -27.73 21.10
C PRO A 574 3.66 -28.79 22.00
N GLU A 575 4.87 -29.25 21.69
CA GLU A 575 5.54 -30.34 22.41
C GLU A 575 5.75 -30.00 23.90
N TRP A 576 6.13 -28.76 24.22
CA TRP A 576 6.34 -28.30 25.60
C TRP A 576 5.04 -28.33 26.42
N LEU A 577 3.89 -28.11 25.77
CA LEU A 577 2.56 -28.11 26.40
C LEU A 577 1.97 -29.52 26.51
N ALA A 578 2.50 -30.51 25.79
CA ALA A 578 2.00 -31.89 25.78
C ALA A 578 2.06 -32.58 27.16
N SER A 579 2.86 -32.06 28.10
CA SER A 579 2.95 -32.57 29.48
C SER A 579 1.90 -31.99 30.45
N TYR A 580 1.03 -31.10 29.99
CA TYR A 580 -0.04 -30.49 30.80
C TYR A 580 -1.36 -31.27 30.63
N GLU A 581 -2.15 -31.33 31.69
CA GLU A 581 -3.49 -31.93 31.70
C GLU A 581 -4.51 -30.97 31.07
N ASP A 582 -5.30 -31.43 30.09
CA ASP A 582 -6.44 -30.68 29.55
C ASP A 582 -7.57 -30.65 30.59
N THR A 583 -7.95 -29.45 31.06
CA THR A 583 -8.97 -29.32 32.11
C THR A 583 -10.40 -29.42 31.57
N GLY A 584 -10.59 -29.49 30.26
CA GLY A 584 -11.90 -29.47 29.59
C GLY A 584 -12.64 -28.14 29.68
N LYS A 585 -11.97 -27.06 30.11
CA LYS A 585 -12.55 -25.72 30.28
C LYS A 585 -12.04 -24.77 29.21
N LEU A 586 -12.82 -23.70 28.95
CA LEU A 586 -12.52 -22.69 27.95
C LEU A 586 -12.51 -21.29 28.56
N ILE A 587 -11.68 -20.43 27.98
CA ILE A 587 -11.77 -18.96 28.09
C ILE A 587 -12.21 -18.43 26.73
N GLU A 588 -13.07 -17.41 26.70
CA GLU A 588 -13.57 -16.78 25.47
C GLU A 588 -13.27 -15.29 25.47
N ASP A 589 -12.99 -14.71 24.28
CA ASP A 589 -12.84 -13.27 24.10
C ASP A 589 -14.03 -12.63 23.35
N ASP A 590 -13.96 -11.32 23.11
CA ASP A 590 -14.98 -10.53 22.42
C ASP A 590 -14.86 -10.60 20.89
N GLN A 591 -13.91 -11.39 20.41
CA GLN A 591 -13.83 -11.90 19.07
C GLN A 591 -14.20 -13.40 19.13
N PRO A 592 -14.50 -14.09 18.01
CA PRO A 592 -14.91 -15.50 18.08
C PRO A 592 -13.72 -16.46 18.34
N VAL A 593 -12.79 -16.11 19.24
CA VAL A 593 -11.64 -16.93 19.63
C VAL A 593 -11.92 -17.59 20.98
N LYS A 594 -11.53 -18.87 21.09
CA LYS A 594 -11.63 -19.66 22.32
C LYS A 594 -10.26 -20.18 22.68
N TYR A 595 -9.97 -20.26 23.97
CA TYR A 595 -8.71 -20.76 24.50
C TYR A 595 -8.99 -22.00 25.36
N LYS A 596 -8.38 -23.14 25.02
CA LYS A 596 -8.41 -24.37 25.81
C LYS A 596 -7.47 -24.23 26.99
N LEU A 597 -7.95 -24.59 28.18
CA LEU A 597 -7.19 -24.47 29.41
C LEU A 597 -6.48 -25.77 29.76
N TYR A 598 -5.17 -25.68 29.96
CA TYR A 598 -4.28 -26.75 30.35
C TYR A 598 -3.67 -26.47 31.72
N LYS A 599 -3.38 -27.50 32.52
CA LYS A 599 -2.90 -27.38 33.90
C LYS A 599 -1.73 -28.32 34.18
N LYS A 600 -0.72 -27.86 34.92
CA LYS A 600 0.34 -28.72 35.49
C LYS A 600 0.79 -28.23 36.86
N HIS A 601 0.99 -29.18 37.77
CA HIS A 601 1.51 -28.91 39.10
C HIS A 601 3.05 -28.84 39.10
N TYR A 602 3.60 -27.83 39.76
CA TYR A 602 5.03 -27.63 39.95
C TYR A 602 5.35 -27.46 41.44
N PRO A 603 6.25 -28.28 42.03
CA PRO A 603 6.70 -28.09 43.39
C PRO A 603 7.59 -26.84 43.52
N ALA A 604 7.69 -26.30 44.73
CA ALA A 604 8.58 -25.20 45.06
C ALA A 604 10.03 -25.46 44.60
N GLY A 605 10.67 -24.46 44.00
CA GLY A 605 12.01 -24.52 43.41
C GLY A 605 12.04 -25.00 41.94
N SER A 606 10.90 -25.39 41.35
CA SER A 606 10.86 -25.81 39.95
C SER A 606 11.21 -24.67 38.99
N PHE A 607 11.99 -24.96 37.96
CA PHE A 607 12.19 -24.06 36.83
C PHE A 607 11.22 -24.43 35.71
N VAL A 608 10.49 -23.44 35.21
CA VAL A 608 9.49 -23.61 34.15
C VAL A 608 9.95 -22.82 32.93
N VAL A 609 9.90 -23.48 31.76
CA VAL A 609 10.22 -22.91 30.46
C VAL A 609 9.02 -23.11 29.54
N THR A 610 8.65 -22.07 28.81
CA THR A 610 7.54 -22.10 27.85
C THR A 610 8.04 -21.71 26.46
N GLY A 611 7.55 -22.38 25.42
CA GLY A 611 8.09 -22.24 24.06
C GLY A 611 7.10 -21.67 23.06
N SER A 612 7.51 -21.59 21.79
CA SER A 612 6.65 -21.13 20.70
C SER A 612 5.37 -21.95 20.54
N ASN A 613 4.39 -21.34 19.85
CA ASN A 613 3.11 -21.94 19.55
C ASN A 613 3.07 -22.60 18.15
N ASN A 614 4.10 -23.37 17.81
CA ASN A 614 4.28 -24.06 16.51
C ASN A 614 4.27 -23.12 15.28
N ASN A 615 4.75 -21.86 15.43
CA ASN A 615 4.85 -20.83 14.37
C ASN A 615 3.59 -20.69 13.48
N THR A 616 2.49 -20.19 14.06
CA THR A 616 1.21 -20.03 13.35
C THR A 616 0.81 -18.56 13.26
N SER A 617 -0.12 -18.22 12.35
CA SER A 617 -0.71 -16.87 12.28
C SER A 617 -1.79 -16.59 13.35
N ARG A 618 -1.97 -17.49 14.32
CA ARG A 618 -3.04 -17.47 15.34
C ARG A 618 -2.57 -16.85 16.67
N MET A 619 -3.46 -16.66 17.64
CA MET A 619 -3.06 -16.03 18.91
C MET A 619 -2.06 -16.94 19.65
N ASN A 620 -1.18 -16.34 20.45
CA ASN A 620 -0.29 -17.09 21.31
C ASN A 620 -1.07 -17.69 22.51
N TYR A 621 -0.44 -17.84 23.67
CA TYR A 621 -1.08 -18.30 24.91
C TYR A 621 -0.87 -17.27 26.04
N PHE A 622 -1.63 -17.41 27.12
CA PHE A 622 -1.41 -16.69 28.38
C PHE A 622 -1.45 -17.66 29.55
N MET A 623 -0.92 -17.23 30.71
CA MET A 623 -0.67 -18.14 31.83
C MET A 623 -1.17 -17.58 33.15
N ALA A 624 -1.76 -18.41 34.00
CA ALA A 624 -2.16 -18.05 35.36
C ALA A 624 -1.54 -19.01 36.37
N LEU A 625 -1.01 -18.49 37.48
CA LEU A 625 -0.30 -19.28 38.49
C LEU A 625 -1.09 -19.34 39.79
N LYS A 626 -1.46 -20.56 40.22
CA LYS A 626 -2.28 -20.81 41.41
C LYS A 626 -1.46 -21.52 42.51
N PRO A 627 -1.15 -20.84 43.61
CA PRO A 627 -0.54 -21.47 44.77
C PRO A 627 -1.40 -22.59 45.39
N ASN A 628 -0.74 -23.64 45.87
CA ASN A 628 -1.34 -24.69 46.68
C ASN A 628 -0.77 -24.56 48.11
N SER A 629 -1.52 -24.00 49.08
CA SER A 629 -1.00 -23.75 50.44
C SER A 629 -1.84 -24.38 51.56
N GLU A 630 -1.17 -25.03 52.52
CA GLU A 630 -1.70 -25.36 53.87
C GLU A 630 -0.88 -24.75 55.04
N GLY A 631 0.10 -23.85 54.81
CA GLY A 631 0.97 -23.26 55.86
C GLY A 631 1.00 -21.72 55.93
N GLN A 632 1.82 -21.14 56.84
CA GLN A 632 2.00 -19.67 57.02
C GLN A 632 3.45 -19.19 56.77
N PRO A 633 3.63 -18.01 56.15
CA PRO A 633 4.95 -17.45 55.83
C PRO A 633 5.77 -17.07 57.08
N PRO A 634 7.10 -16.89 56.99
CA PRO A 634 7.92 -16.49 58.13
C PRO A 634 7.48 -15.10 58.65
N GLU A 635 7.23 -14.97 59.96
CA GLU A 635 6.64 -13.74 60.52
C GLU A 635 7.61 -12.56 60.66
N SER A 636 8.94 -12.83 60.63
CA SER A 636 9.96 -11.83 60.94
C SER A 636 10.83 -11.46 59.73
N ALA A 637 11.09 -10.15 59.59
CA ALA A 637 12.04 -9.64 58.63
C ALA A 637 13.48 -10.00 59.02
N PRO A 638 14.36 -10.30 58.05
CA PRO A 638 15.81 -10.25 58.27
C PRO A 638 16.22 -8.92 58.89
N THR A 639 17.09 -8.97 59.89
CA THR A 639 17.58 -7.78 60.63
C THR A 639 19.09 -7.65 60.49
N GLU A 640 19.61 -6.46 60.82
CA GLU A 640 21.04 -6.14 60.70
C GLU A 640 21.59 -6.36 59.28
N LEU A 641 20.83 -5.90 58.26
CA LEU A 641 21.35 -5.84 56.90
C LEU A 641 22.48 -4.81 56.83
N GLU A 642 23.69 -5.29 56.59
CA GLU A 642 24.91 -4.50 56.42
C GLU A 642 25.57 -4.89 55.09
N GLY A 643 26.35 -3.97 54.53
CA GLY A 643 27.10 -4.28 53.32
C GLY A 643 28.37 -3.48 53.14
N GLU A 644 29.31 -4.06 52.40
CA GLU A 644 30.65 -3.54 52.14
C GLU A 644 30.91 -3.56 50.64
N VAL A 645 31.39 -2.45 50.09
CA VAL A 645 31.85 -2.36 48.70
C VAL A 645 33.18 -3.11 48.60
N LEU A 646 33.25 -4.13 47.75
CA LEU A 646 34.44 -4.97 47.61
C LEU A 646 35.39 -4.41 46.53
N ASP A 647 34.85 -3.92 45.41
CA ASP A 647 35.54 -3.22 44.32
C ASP A 647 34.59 -2.31 43.52
N ASP A 648 35.04 -1.72 42.41
CA ASP A 648 34.32 -0.68 41.63
C ASP A 648 32.95 -1.13 41.07
N ALA A 649 32.58 -2.42 41.18
CA ALA A 649 31.35 -3.00 40.63
C ALA A 649 30.74 -4.15 41.47
N SER A 650 31.12 -4.28 42.76
CA SER A 650 30.56 -5.33 43.61
C SER A 650 30.36 -4.93 45.07
N VAL A 651 29.27 -5.41 45.68
CA VAL A 651 28.99 -5.25 47.11
C VAL A 651 28.72 -6.59 47.77
N ASN A 652 29.21 -6.75 48.99
CA ASN A 652 28.88 -7.87 49.86
C ASN A 652 27.76 -7.45 50.81
N LEU A 653 26.71 -8.25 50.92
CA LEU A 653 25.56 -8.04 51.82
C LEU A 653 25.52 -9.15 52.86
N LYS A 654 25.27 -8.79 54.12
CA LYS A 654 25.12 -9.73 55.25
C LYS A 654 23.96 -9.33 56.15
N TRP A 655 23.26 -10.31 56.70
CA TRP A 655 22.15 -10.10 57.64
C TRP A 655 22.06 -11.24 58.67
N LEU A 656 21.22 -11.09 59.69
CA LEU A 656 20.97 -12.15 60.66
C LEU A 656 20.01 -13.22 60.11
N PRO A 657 20.31 -14.52 60.29
CA PRO A 657 19.41 -15.60 59.88
C PRO A 657 18.05 -15.58 60.60
N VAL A 658 16.99 -15.96 59.88
CA VAL A 658 15.61 -16.12 60.36
C VAL A 658 15.25 -17.62 60.41
N ASN A 659 14.41 -18.04 61.36
CA ASN A 659 13.97 -19.45 61.52
C ASN A 659 12.85 -19.82 60.54
N ASP A 660 12.71 -21.12 60.22
CA ASP A 660 11.69 -21.65 59.30
C ASP A 660 11.77 -21.03 57.89
N VAL A 661 13.00 -20.90 57.38
CA VAL A 661 13.34 -20.27 56.09
C VAL A 661 13.98 -21.29 55.15
N ASP A 662 13.47 -21.34 53.92
CA ASP A 662 14.03 -22.15 52.84
C ASP A 662 15.09 -21.37 52.04
N THR A 663 14.91 -20.06 51.87
CA THR A 663 15.86 -19.14 51.22
C THR A 663 15.58 -17.68 51.60
N TYR A 664 16.53 -16.78 51.36
CA TYR A 664 16.35 -15.32 51.41
C TYR A 664 16.19 -14.75 50.00
N LEU A 665 15.52 -13.62 49.91
CA LEU A 665 15.35 -12.82 48.70
C LEU A 665 16.10 -11.51 48.84
N ILE A 666 16.87 -11.15 47.82
CA ILE A 666 17.65 -9.92 47.78
C ILE A 666 16.99 -8.97 46.80
N TYR A 667 16.60 -7.80 47.30
CA TYR A 667 16.02 -6.73 46.51
C TYR A 667 17.05 -5.64 46.25
N ARG A 668 17.12 -5.15 45.01
CA ARG A 668 18.03 -4.09 44.55
C ARG A 668 17.27 -3.05 43.74
N SER A 669 17.69 -1.79 43.81
CA SER A 669 17.28 -0.72 42.89
C SER A 669 18.37 0.33 42.75
N SER A 670 18.46 0.98 41.59
CA SER A 670 19.21 2.23 41.41
C SER A 670 18.38 3.49 41.76
N SER A 671 17.12 3.31 42.19
CA SER A 671 16.18 4.37 42.57
C SER A 671 15.53 4.12 43.94
N VAL A 672 15.30 5.20 44.69
CA VAL A 672 14.90 5.17 46.12
C VAL A 672 13.59 4.40 46.42
N ASN A 673 12.74 4.12 45.43
CA ASN A 673 11.40 3.54 45.65
C ASN A 673 10.99 2.44 44.64
N GLN A 674 11.95 1.79 43.96
CA GLN A 674 11.65 0.77 42.93
C GLN A 674 12.50 -0.49 43.10
N LEU A 675 12.44 -1.10 44.29
CA LEU A 675 13.18 -2.32 44.63
C LEU A 675 12.62 -3.54 43.90
N LYS A 676 13.49 -4.27 43.19
CA LYS A 676 13.19 -5.54 42.50
C LYS A 676 13.98 -6.68 43.11
N ALA A 677 13.40 -7.88 43.15
CA ALA A 677 14.15 -9.06 43.58
C ALA A 677 15.17 -9.43 42.49
N VAL A 678 16.45 -9.38 42.80
CA VAL A 678 17.53 -9.65 41.83
C VAL A 678 18.24 -10.98 42.07
N ALA A 679 18.13 -11.52 43.29
CA ALA A 679 18.75 -12.78 43.64
C ALA A 679 18.04 -13.50 44.79
N THR A 680 18.39 -14.77 44.96
CA THR A 680 18.06 -15.56 46.15
C THR A 680 19.34 -16.06 46.80
N SER A 681 19.36 -16.21 48.12
CA SER A 681 20.46 -16.84 48.84
C SER A 681 19.96 -17.81 49.90
N LYS A 682 20.52 -19.02 49.94
CA LYS A 682 20.24 -19.98 51.03
C LYS A 682 21.01 -19.65 52.31
N MET A 683 21.97 -18.74 52.22
CA MET A 683 22.78 -18.27 53.36
C MET A 683 22.35 -16.85 53.71
N ALA A 684 22.62 -16.42 54.94
CA ALA A 684 22.36 -15.04 55.37
C ALA A 684 23.46 -14.06 54.89
N GLU A 685 23.93 -14.27 53.66
CA GLU A 685 24.92 -13.46 52.96
C GLU A 685 24.72 -13.58 51.45
N TYR A 686 25.11 -12.54 50.71
CA TYR A 686 25.07 -12.49 49.26
C TYR A 686 26.09 -11.49 48.72
N VAL A 687 26.83 -11.86 47.68
CA VAL A 687 27.69 -10.94 46.94
C VAL A 687 26.96 -10.56 45.66
N ASP A 688 26.72 -9.27 45.48
CA ASP A 688 26.17 -8.68 44.26
C ASP A 688 27.34 -8.14 43.44
N ASP A 689 27.73 -8.87 42.39
CA ASP A 689 28.84 -8.57 41.47
C ASP A 689 28.36 -8.06 40.10
N ASP A 690 27.07 -7.73 39.99
CA ASP A 690 26.41 -7.26 38.77
C ASP A 690 25.99 -5.78 38.90
N LEU A 691 26.92 -4.92 39.30
CA LEU A 691 26.67 -3.48 39.48
C LEU A 691 27.38 -2.65 38.43
N GLU A 692 26.70 -1.60 37.98
CA GLU A 692 27.31 -0.59 37.13
C GLU A 692 27.99 0.48 38.00
N PRO A 693 29.28 0.75 37.78
CA PRO A 693 29.97 1.84 38.46
C PRO A 693 29.30 3.20 38.17
N GLY A 694 29.21 4.06 39.17
CA GLY A 694 28.60 5.40 39.06
C GLY A 694 27.15 5.49 39.53
N HIS A 695 26.63 4.46 40.19
CA HIS A 695 25.27 4.45 40.71
C HIS A 695 25.23 4.22 42.23
N THR A 696 24.18 4.74 42.87
CA THR A 696 23.84 4.39 44.25
C THR A 696 22.74 3.34 44.22
N TYR A 697 23.00 2.22 44.88
CA TYR A 697 22.07 1.10 44.97
C TYR A 697 21.41 1.04 46.34
N TYR A 698 20.13 0.69 46.34
CA TYR A 698 19.29 0.49 47.52
C TYR A 698 19.01 -1.00 47.65
N TYR A 699 19.16 -1.55 48.84
CA TYR A 699 19.00 -2.96 49.13
C TYR A 699 18.00 -3.24 50.25
N LYS A 700 17.19 -4.28 50.07
CA LYS A 700 16.41 -4.92 51.14
C LYS A 700 16.52 -6.43 51.03
N VAL A 701 16.30 -7.12 52.14
CA VAL A 701 16.27 -8.59 52.17
C VAL A 701 15.02 -9.08 52.89
N SER A 702 14.39 -10.13 52.38
CA SER A 702 13.33 -10.86 53.07
C SER A 702 13.64 -12.35 53.18
N ALA A 703 12.93 -13.03 54.06
CA ALA A 703 13.03 -14.47 54.23
C ALA A 703 11.83 -15.16 53.57
N LEU A 704 12.05 -16.34 52.99
CA LEU A 704 11.05 -17.06 52.22
C LEU A 704 10.97 -18.53 52.68
N ASN A 705 9.75 -19.03 52.85
CA ASN A 705 9.48 -20.46 52.98
C ASN A 705 8.36 -20.91 52.05
N ALA A 706 8.07 -22.21 52.04
CA ALA A 706 7.01 -22.83 51.22
C ALA A 706 5.61 -22.19 51.34
N SER A 707 5.36 -21.35 52.36
CA SER A 707 4.09 -20.67 52.61
C SER A 707 4.10 -19.16 52.30
N GLY A 708 5.23 -18.58 51.90
CA GLY A 708 5.34 -17.20 51.41
C GLY A 708 6.48 -16.39 52.02
N GLU A 709 6.54 -15.11 51.63
CA GLU A 709 7.59 -14.16 51.98
C GLU A 709 7.32 -13.46 53.34
N SER A 710 8.38 -13.20 54.10
CA SER A 710 8.33 -12.36 55.29
C SER A 710 8.37 -10.86 54.94
N PRO A 711 8.08 -9.95 55.90
CA PRO A 711 8.34 -8.53 55.69
C PRO A 711 9.82 -8.26 55.34
N GLN A 712 10.08 -7.27 54.51
CA GLN A 712 11.44 -6.88 54.11
C GLN A 712 12.21 -6.18 55.24
N SER A 713 13.54 -6.29 55.21
CA SER A 713 14.45 -5.58 56.12
C SER A 713 14.35 -4.06 55.99
N LYS A 714 15.02 -3.35 56.92
CA LYS A 714 15.34 -1.93 56.68
C LYS A 714 16.20 -1.80 55.42
N GLU A 715 16.00 -0.69 54.71
CA GLU A 715 16.74 -0.37 53.50
C GLU A 715 18.19 -0.03 53.81
N LEU A 716 19.10 -0.57 53.01
CA LEU A 716 20.52 -0.25 53.02
C LEU A 716 20.87 0.50 51.73
N GLU A 717 21.57 1.63 51.84
CA GLU A 717 22.02 2.44 50.71
C GLU A 717 23.54 2.27 50.55
N LEU A 718 23.99 1.85 49.37
CA LEU A 718 25.40 1.64 49.03
C LEU A 718 25.77 2.34 47.71
N PRO A 719 26.75 3.26 47.70
CA PRO A 719 27.29 3.83 46.47
C PRO A 719 28.33 2.89 45.83
N ALA A 720 28.13 2.52 44.56
CA ALA A 720 29.10 1.82 43.74
C ALA A 720 29.85 2.85 42.87
N TYR A 721 30.85 3.55 43.43
CA TYR A 721 31.62 4.59 42.73
C TYR A 721 33.06 4.15 42.50
N ASN A 722 33.65 4.58 41.37
CA ASN A 722 35.08 4.43 41.14
C ASN A 722 35.82 5.67 41.68
N SER A 723 36.46 5.52 42.83
CA SER A 723 37.22 6.61 43.48
C SER A 723 38.43 7.14 42.68
N SER A 724 38.79 6.50 41.56
CA SER A 724 39.86 6.93 40.66
C SER A 724 39.39 7.94 39.60
N GLU A 725 38.09 8.09 39.38
CA GLU A 725 37.49 9.02 38.41
C GLU A 725 37.06 10.34 39.07
N PRO A 726 37.03 11.47 38.34
CA PRO A 726 36.61 12.74 38.89
C PRO A 726 35.09 12.77 39.14
N VAL A 727 34.66 13.43 40.22
CA VAL A 727 33.24 13.74 40.45
C VAL A 727 32.75 14.77 39.40
N PRO A 728 31.49 14.68 38.93
CA PRO A 728 30.94 15.64 37.99
C PRO A 728 30.85 17.06 38.55
N ALA A 729 30.71 18.03 37.65
CA ALA A 729 30.39 19.40 38.02
C ALA A 729 28.94 19.52 38.54
N ALA A 730 28.69 20.49 39.43
CA ALA A 730 27.33 20.78 39.88
C ALA A 730 26.44 21.25 38.69
N PRO A 731 25.22 20.70 38.55
CA PRO A 731 24.28 21.12 37.50
C PRO A 731 23.98 22.62 37.49
N LYS A 732 23.61 23.14 36.32
CA LYS A 732 23.24 24.54 36.12
C LYS A 732 21.83 24.66 35.54
N GLY A 733 21.29 25.88 35.56
CA GLY A 733 19.99 26.18 34.95
C GLY A 733 18.78 25.53 35.62
N LEU A 734 18.90 25.08 36.89
CA LEU A 734 17.75 24.51 37.60
C LEU A 734 16.63 25.54 37.74
N GLU A 735 15.49 25.27 37.12
CA GLU A 735 14.31 26.13 37.10
C GLU A 735 13.01 25.33 37.27
N VAL A 736 11.92 26.06 37.57
CA VAL A 736 10.57 25.51 37.62
C VAL A 736 9.87 25.82 36.30
N ILE A 737 9.49 24.78 35.57
CA ILE A 737 8.76 24.90 34.31
C ILE A 737 7.26 25.09 34.58
N LYS A 738 6.72 24.29 35.51
CA LYS A 738 5.29 24.31 35.82
C LYS A 738 5.08 23.96 37.29
N ALA A 739 4.25 24.74 37.97
CA ALA A 739 3.76 24.41 39.31
C ALA A 739 2.24 24.24 39.24
N ARG A 740 1.77 23.05 39.60
CA ARG A 740 0.36 22.71 39.72
C ARG A 740 -0.03 22.54 41.19
N SER A 741 -1.28 22.20 41.50
CA SER A 741 -1.72 22.07 42.90
C SER A 741 -1.04 20.92 43.64
N MET A 742 -0.71 19.82 42.95
CA MET A 742 -0.07 18.65 43.57
C MET A 742 1.23 18.22 42.91
N SER A 743 1.76 19.03 41.98
CA SER A 743 3.04 18.71 41.32
C SER A 743 3.85 19.94 40.94
N ILE A 744 5.17 19.76 40.85
CA ILE A 744 6.14 20.75 40.41
C ILE A 744 7.05 20.09 39.36
N GLN A 745 7.05 20.62 38.15
CA GLN A 745 7.95 20.22 37.07
C GLN A 745 9.20 21.09 37.09
N LEU A 746 10.35 20.43 37.19
CA LEU A 746 11.69 20.99 37.21
C LEU A 746 12.41 20.67 35.90
N LYS A 747 13.27 21.59 35.47
CA LYS A 747 14.19 21.39 34.36
C LYS A 747 15.54 22.01 34.67
N TRP A 748 16.60 21.46 34.10
CA TRP A 748 17.96 21.99 34.22
C TRP A 748 18.73 21.78 32.91
N GLU A 749 19.96 22.29 32.86
CA GLU A 749 20.87 22.08 31.73
C GLU A 749 21.46 20.66 31.79
N ALA A 750 21.47 19.96 30.66
CA ALA A 750 22.12 18.64 30.56
C ALA A 750 23.63 18.77 30.75
N LEU A 751 24.21 17.83 31.49
CA LEU A 751 25.65 17.61 31.62
C LEU A 751 26.06 16.38 30.82
N GLU A 752 27.21 16.46 30.17
CA GLU A 752 27.90 15.33 29.55
C GLU A 752 28.62 14.51 30.64
N ASP A 753 28.85 13.22 30.37
CA ASP A 753 29.59 12.29 31.25
C ASP A 753 29.00 12.08 32.65
N VAL A 754 27.67 12.24 32.80
CA VAL A 754 26.93 11.93 34.04
C VAL A 754 26.04 10.71 33.85
N THR A 755 25.94 9.88 34.89
CA THR A 755 25.04 8.71 34.94
C THR A 755 23.62 9.08 35.38
N GLY A 756 23.43 10.31 35.87
CA GLY A 756 22.11 10.88 36.20
C GLY A 756 22.20 12.05 37.16
N TYR A 757 21.08 12.37 37.80
CA TYR A 757 20.93 13.48 38.73
C TYR A 757 20.18 13.04 39.98
N SER A 758 20.56 13.56 41.14
CA SER A 758 19.83 13.34 42.39
C SER A 758 19.04 14.60 42.77
N ILE A 759 17.71 14.45 42.90
CA ILE A 759 16.79 15.55 43.20
C ILE A 759 16.54 15.57 44.71
N TYR A 760 16.73 16.74 45.31
CA TYR A 760 16.55 16.96 46.73
C TYR A 760 15.45 17.97 47.00
N ARG A 761 14.61 17.69 47.99
CA ARG A 761 13.51 18.55 48.42
C ARG A 761 13.60 18.88 49.90
N ALA A 762 13.23 20.12 50.25
CA ALA A 762 13.01 20.57 51.61
C ALA A 762 11.76 21.45 51.71
N ASN A 763 11.18 21.55 52.91
CA ASN A 763 10.05 22.45 53.20
C ASN A 763 10.51 23.84 53.69
N GLU A 764 11.82 24.02 53.91
CA GLU A 764 12.44 25.26 54.37
C GLU A 764 13.74 25.49 53.60
N LYS A 765 14.12 26.76 53.41
CA LYS A 765 15.27 27.16 52.57
C LYS A 765 16.59 26.54 53.02
N GLU A 766 16.81 26.48 54.33
CA GLU A 766 18.02 25.91 54.96
C GLU A 766 17.68 24.63 55.75
N GLY A 767 16.51 24.03 55.50
CA GLY A 767 16.07 22.81 56.17
C GLY A 767 16.82 21.57 55.68
N PRO A 768 16.66 20.41 56.34
CA PRO A 768 17.27 19.16 55.89
C PRO A 768 16.68 18.78 54.52
N TYR A 769 17.51 18.87 53.49
CA TYR A 769 17.19 18.40 52.15
C TYR A 769 17.19 16.87 52.11
N LYS A 770 16.08 16.28 51.69
CA LYS A 770 15.95 14.83 51.48
C LYS A 770 15.99 14.53 49.99
N LYS A 771 16.73 13.50 49.58
CA LYS A 771 16.66 12.98 48.22
C LYS A 771 15.25 12.43 47.99
N VAL A 772 14.57 12.91 46.95
CA VAL A 772 13.20 12.51 46.60
C VAL A 772 13.14 11.69 45.32
N ALA A 773 14.14 11.83 44.44
CA ALA A 773 14.24 11.06 43.20
C ALA A 773 15.67 11.04 42.66
N SER A 774 15.89 10.13 41.70
CA SER A 774 16.99 10.18 40.74
C SER A 774 16.39 10.34 39.34
N ALA A 775 17.03 11.09 38.44
CA ALA A 775 16.59 11.25 37.05
C ALA A 775 17.77 11.06 36.09
N THR A 776 17.55 10.42 34.95
CA THR A 776 18.56 10.30 33.87
C THR A 776 18.45 11.44 32.85
N LYS A 777 17.25 12.01 32.71
CA LYS A 777 16.97 13.17 31.86
C LYS A 777 17.12 14.48 32.63
N PRO A 778 17.40 15.61 31.96
CA PRO A 778 17.56 16.92 32.61
C PRO A 778 16.21 17.57 33.00
N GLU A 779 15.24 16.76 33.41
CA GLU A 779 13.91 17.16 33.84
C GLU A 779 13.36 16.18 34.88
N TYR A 780 12.50 16.67 35.76
CA TYR A 780 11.83 15.85 36.77
C TYR A 780 10.51 16.49 37.20
N THR A 781 9.46 15.69 37.33
CA THR A 781 8.19 16.13 37.93
C THR A 781 8.08 15.55 39.33
N ASP A 782 8.08 16.42 40.34
CA ASP A 782 7.77 16.05 41.71
C ASP A 782 6.26 16.04 41.88
N GLU A 783 5.69 14.90 42.22
CA GLU A 783 4.25 14.67 42.32
C GLU A 783 3.83 14.42 43.78
N ASN A 784 2.52 14.32 44.02
CA ASN A 784 1.93 14.08 45.35
C ASN A 784 2.30 15.16 46.39
N LEU A 785 2.48 16.39 45.91
CA LEU A 785 2.75 17.55 46.75
C LEU A 785 1.48 18.07 47.41
N THR A 786 1.65 18.77 48.53
CA THR A 786 0.54 19.43 49.20
C THR A 786 0.21 20.73 48.46
N PRO A 787 -1.06 21.02 48.13
CA PRO A 787 -1.45 22.29 47.56
C PRO A 787 -1.13 23.48 48.44
N ASP A 788 -0.97 24.64 47.81
CA ASP A 788 -0.62 25.91 48.45
C ASP A 788 0.61 25.83 49.39
N THR A 789 1.56 24.93 49.10
CA THR A 789 2.73 24.66 49.93
C THR A 789 4.01 25.04 49.19
N LYS A 790 4.93 25.70 49.92
CA LYS A 790 6.21 26.12 49.36
C LYS A 790 7.26 25.02 49.54
N TYR A 791 7.87 24.61 48.44
CA TYR A 791 8.95 23.63 48.40
C TYR A 791 10.25 24.26 47.91
N TYR A 792 11.37 23.72 48.40
CA TYR A 792 12.71 24.11 48.00
C TYR A 792 13.41 22.92 47.36
N TYR A 793 14.04 23.15 46.21
CA TYR A 793 14.73 22.10 45.45
C TYR A 793 16.22 22.40 45.31
N LYS A 794 17.01 21.33 45.41
CA LYS A 794 18.42 21.28 45.03
C LYS A 794 18.64 20.05 44.15
N LEU A 795 19.66 20.09 43.34
CA LEU A 795 20.03 19.02 42.43
C LEU A 795 21.53 18.76 42.56
N SER A 796 21.98 17.56 42.27
CA SER A 796 23.38 17.22 42.01
C SER A 796 23.43 16.29 40.80
N ALA A 797 24.59 16.21 40.15
CA ALA A 797 24.86 15.19 39.15
C ALA A 797 25.58 14.01 39.79
N THR A 798 25.32 12.82 39.26
CA THR A 798 26.01 11.58 39.62
C THR A 798 26.80 11.12 38.40
N GLY A 799 28.02 10.64 38.60
CA GLY A 799 28.83 10.02 37.57
C GLY A 799 29.68 8.90 38.15
N ILE A 800 30.54 8.30 37.33
CA ILE A 800 31.39 7.16 37.70
C ILE A 800 32.27 7.48 38.93
N GLY A 801 32.78 8.71 39.04
CA GLY A 801 33.58 9.20 40.18
C GLY A 801 32.80 9.56 41.45
N GLY A 802 31.47 9.60 41.39
CA GLY A 802 30.59 9.92 42.53
C GLY A 802 29.63 11.09 42.29
N GLU A 803 29.05 11.61 43.37
CA GLU A 803 28.05 12.68 43.34
C GLU A 803 28.71 14.08 43.43
N SER A 804 28.26 15.01 42.59
CA SER A 804 28.71 16.41 42.58
C SER A 804 28.25 17.19 43.81
N GLU A 805 28.79 18.40 43.97
CA GLU A 805 28.19 19.43 44.83
C GLU A 805 26.73 19.72 44.41
N LYS A 806 25.90 20.08 45.39
CA LYS A 806 24.49 20.42 45.16
C LYS A 806 24.35 21.84 44.60
N THR A 807 23.38 22.06 43.73
CA THR A 807 23.02 23.38 43.21
C THR A 807 22.56 24.34 44.31
N ASN A 808 22.53 25.63 43.97
CA ASN A 808 21.80 26.62 44.76
C ASN A 808 20.33 26.24 44.84
N SER A 809 19.70 26.54 45.98
CA SER A 809 18.28 26.23 46.15
C SER A 809 17.39 27.14 45.32
N ILE A 810 16.46 26.54 44.59
CA ILE A 810 15.29 27.23 44.05
C ILE A 810 14.07 26.93 44.92
N SER A 811 13.03 27.74 44.79
CA SER A 811 11.78 27.49 45.50
C SER A 811 10.58 27.89 44.66
N THR A 812 9.51 27.13 44.78
CA THR A 812 8.20 27.52 44.24
C THR A 812 7.10 27.08 45.19
N LYS A 813 5.90 27.62 44.98
CA LYS A 813 4.69 27.24 45.70
C LYS A 813 3.82 26.43 44.75
N THR A 814 3.31 25.30 45.20
CA THR A 814 2.24 24.60 44.47
C THR A 814 1.02 25.52 44.33
N GLY A 815 0.24 25.29 43.28
CA GLY A 815 -1.02 26.00 43.06
C GLY A 815 -2.03 25.79 44.19
N PRO A 816 -3.10 26.61 44.25
CA PRO A 816 -4.19 26.38 45.19
C PRO A 816 -4.85 25.01 44.90
N PRO A 817 -5.52 24.39 45.89
CA PRO A 817 -6.30 23.18 45.66
C PRO A 817 -7.31 23.42 44.53
N VAL A 818 -7.30 22.54 43.53
CA VAL A 818 -8.32 22.51 42.49
C VAL A 818 -9.29 21.37 42.74
N ILE A 819 -10.50 21.50 42.22
CA ILE A 819 -11.54 20.47 42.26
C ILE A 819 -11.81 19.97 40.86
N LEU A 820 -12.42 18.79 40.75
CA LEU A 820 -12.85 18.24 39.47
C LEU A 820 -13.83 19.24 38.78
N PRO A 821 -13.68 19.54 37.48
CA PRO A 821 -14.55 20.49 36.78
C PRO A 821 -16.02 20.04 36.77
N GLU A 822 -16.93 20.95 36.43
CA GLU A 822 -18.32 20.57 36.19
C GLU A 822 -18.50 19.83 34.85
N ILE A 823 -19.57 19.05 34.73
CA ILE A 823 -19.89 18.32 33.49
C ILE A 823 -20.18 19.35 32.38
N PRO A 824 -19.56 19.24 31.18
CA PRO A 824 -19.85 20.14 30.07
C PRO A 824 -21.34 20.15 29.67
N VAL A 825 -21.87 21.36 29.41
CA VAL A 825 -23.26 21.60 28.98
C VAL A 825 -23.31 22.34 27.64
N GLY A 826 -24.49 22.41 27.03
CA GLY A 826 -24.70 23.15 25.78
C GLY A 826 -24.17 22.46 24.52
N LEU A 827 -23.88 21.16 24.57
CA LEU A 827 -23.41 20.40 23.40
C LEU A 827 -24.43 20.47 22.25
N THR A 828 -24.02 21.09 21.14
CA THR A 828 -24.83 21.29 19.94
C THR A 828 -24.00 21.16 18.67
N THR A 829 -24.64 21.22 17.51
CA THR A 829 -24.00 21.13 16.20
C THR A 829 -24.36 22.31 15.30
N GLY A 830 -23.43 22.68 14.42
CA GLY A 830 -23.65 23.63 13.33
C GLY A 830 -24.37 22.97 12.13
N LYS A 831 -24.15 23.52 10.92
CA LYS A 831 -24.68 22.92 9.68
C LYS A 831 -24.05 21.54 9.49
N ILE A 832 -24.90 20.52 9.33
CA ILE A 832 -24.48 19.15 9.04
C ILE A 832 -24.39 18.94 7.52
N THR A 833 -23.28 18.38 7.07
CA THR A 833 -23.09 17.91 5.69
C THR A 833 -22.81 16.41 5.70
N THR A 834 -22.69 15.78 4.52
CA THR A 834 -22.36 14.36 4.41
C THR A 834 -20.92 14.01 4.78
N SER A 835 -20.04 15.01 4.99
CA SER A 835 -18.61 14.80 5.26
C SER A 835 -18.06 15.62 6.43
N THR A 836 -18.81 16.61 6.94
CA THR A 836 -18.36 17.40 8.09
C THR A 836 -19.47 18.16 8.83
N PHE A 837 -19.23 18.45 10.11
CA PHE A 837 -19.97 19.42 10.92
C PHE A 837 -19.16 19.93 12.13
N LYS A 838 -19.59 21.07 12.69
CA LYS A 838 -19.00 21.68 13.90
C LYS A 838 -19.78 21.30 15.15
N LEU A 839 -19.11 20.72 16.13
CA LEU A 839 -19.61 20.61 17.51
C LEU A 839 -19.28 21.87 18.30
N LEU A 840 -20.18 22.31 19.17
CA LEU A 840 -19.99 23.45 20.08
C LEU A 840 -20.52 23.10 21.47
N TRP A 841 -19.86 23.59 22.53
CA TRP A 841 -20.32 23.49 23.92
C TRP A 841 -19.93 24.74 24.72
N GLU A 842 -20.44 24.86 25.94
CA GLU A 842 -20.12 25.97 26.84
C GLU A 842 -18.78 25.74 27.56
N ALA A 843 -18.04 26.82 27.82
CA ALA A 843 -16.82 26.76 28.61
C ALA A 843 -17.12 26.34 30.06
N VAL A 844 -16.28 25.50 30.64
CA VAL A 844 -16.41 24.95 32.00
C VAL A 844 -15.31 25.56 32.85
N ASP A 845 -15.68 26.18 33.97
CA ASP A 845 -14.71 26.77 34.88
C ASP A 845 -13.80 25.70 35.49
N GLY A 846 -12.49 25.98 35.53
CA GLY A 846 -11.48 25.03 36.04
C GLY A 846 -11.12 23.86 35.11
N ALA A 847 -11.67 23.78 33.88
CA ALA A 847 -11.25 22.79 32.88
C ALA A 847 -9.97 23.23 32.15
N GLU A 848 -8.98 22.34 32.03
CA GLU A 848 -7.77 22.54 31.24
C GLU A 848 -7.96 22.09 29.78
N SER A 849 -8.75 21.04 29.55
CA SER A 849 -9.11 20.54 28.21
C SER A 849 -10.42 19.75 28.22
N TYR A 850 -10.83 19.29 27.04
CA TYR A 850 -12.04 18.52 26.80
C TYR A 850 -11.73 17.27 25.99
N ASN A 851 -12.20 16.11 26.47
CA ASN A 851 -12.19 14.89 25.68
C ASN A 851 -13.48 14.79 24.87
N ILE A 852 -13.35 14.51 23.58
CA ILE A 852 -14.46 14.32 22.65
C ILE A 852 -14.62 12.83 22.40
N TYR A 853 -15.75 12.30 22.80
CA TYR A 853 -16.11 10.92 22.55
C TYR A 853 -17.13 10.83 21.42
N ARG A 854 -16.92 9.86 20.52
CA ARG A 854 -17.81 9.59 19.39
C ARG A 854 -18.15 8.11 19.30
N LYS A 855 -19.36 7.81 18.84
CA LYS A 855 -19.75 6.50 18.31
C LYS A 855 -20.61 6.66 17.05
N ALA A 856 -20.65 5.69 16.15
CA ALA A 856 -21.70 5.67 15.15
C ALA A 856 -23.06 5.39 15.83
N ASN A 857 -24.17 5.83 15.24
CA ASN A 857 -25.50 5.66 15.83
C ASN A 857 -25.86 4.18 16.02
N GLU A 858 -25.40 3.33 15.11
CA GLU A 858 -25.52 1.86 15.17
C GLU A 858 -24.53 1.17 16.12
N ASP A 859 -23.52 1.89 16.64
CA ASP A 859 -22.54 1.33 17.56
C ASP A 859 -23.00 1.50 19.03
N ASN A 860 -22.53 0.59 19.88
CA ASN A 860 -22.88 0.61 21.31
C ASN A 860 -21.93 1.45 22.16
N ASN A 861 -20.65 1.54 21.78
CA ASN A 861 -19.60 2.09 22.62
C ASN A 861 -18.99 3.37 22.03
N PHE A 862 -18.68 4.31 22.92
CA PHE A 862 -17.97 5.55 22.60
C PHE A 862 -16.46 5.33 22.58
N SER A 863 -15.79 5.96 21.63
CA SER A 863 -14.33 6.05 21.55
C SER A 863 -13.89 7.51 21.72
N LEU A 864 -12.79 7.74 22.42
CA LEU A 864 -12.13 9.04 22.44
C LEU A 864 -11.56 9.32 21.05
N ILE A 865 -11.97 10.42 20.43
CA ILE A 865 -11.49 10.82 19.10
C ILE A 865 -10.54 12.01 19.15
N GLU A 866 -10.61 12.86 20.18
CA GLU A 866 -9.74 14.02 20.29
C GLU A 866 -9.71 14.60 21.72
N ASN A 867 -8.60 15.24 22.12
CA ASN A 867 -8.49 16.09 23.30
C ASN A 867 -8.13 17.54 22.89
N ILE A 868 -8.99 18.51 23.20
CA ILE A 868 -8.76 19.91 22.81
C ILE A 868 -8.97 20.90 23.96
N THR A 869 -8.39 22.09 23.83
CA THR A 869 -8.57 23.19 24.79
C THR A 869 -9.66 24.18 24.38
N THR A 870 -10.20 24.07 23.17
CA THR A 870 -11.26 24.94 22.66
C THR A 870 -12.65 24.37 22.94
N THR A 871 -13.69 25.21 22.94
CA THR A 871 -15.08 24.79 23.16
C THR A 871 -15.84 24.44 21.88
N HIS A 872 -15.11 24.03 20.85
CA HIS A 872 -15.67 23.57 19.60
C HIS A 872 -14.75 22.57 18.91
N TYR A 873 -15.32 21.68 18.12
CA TYR A 873 -14.59 20.68 17.35
C TYR A 873 -15.15 20.57 15.94
N MET A 874 -14.28 20.47 14.93
CA MET A 874 -14.68 20.16 13.56
C MET A 874 -14.47 18.67 13.34
N ASP A 875 -15.55 17.90 13.17
CA ASP A 875 -15.39 16.52 12.73
C ASP A 875 -15.44 16.48 11.20
N ASN A 876 -14.32 16.17 10.59
CA ASN A 876 -14.15 15.93 9.15
C ASN A 876 -13.76 14.46 8.86
N THR A 877 -13.90 13.58 9.86
CA THR A 877 -13.52 12.15 9.79
C THR A 877 -14.73 11.23 9.76
N ILE A 878 -15.91 11.78 9.45
CA ILE A 878 -17.18 11.05 9.38
C ILE A 878 -17.33 10.32 8.04
N ASP A 879 -17.98 9.17 8.08
CA ASP A 879 -18.15 8.22 6.97
C ASP A 879 -19.63 8.18 6.56
N ASN A 880 -19.91 8.39 5.27
CA ASN A 880 -21.25 8.34 4.70
C ASN A 880 -21.80 6.91 4.54
N ASN A 881 -21.02 5.88 4.86
CA ASN A 881 -21.52 4.52 5.13
C ASN A 881 -22.22 4.38 6.49
N ARG A 882 -22.23 5.44 7.32
CA ARG A 882 -22.87 5.47 8.62
C ARG A 882 -24.12 6.34 8.58
N SER A 883 -25.17 5.94 9.30
CA SER A 883 -26.44 6.68 9.33
C SER A 883 -26.34 7.98 10.14
N GLY A 884 -25.36 8.05 11.03
CA GLY A 884 -25.17 9.15 11.96
C GLY A 884 -24.19 8.81 13.07
N TYR A 885 -23.98 9.76 13.97
CA TYR A 885 -23.03 9.66 15.07
C TYR A 885 -23.62 10.25 16.35
N ALA A 886 -23.19 9.71 17.48
CA ALA A 886 -23.46 10.28 18.80
C ALA A 886 -22.17 10.78 19.47
N TYR A 887 -22.27 11.88 20.20
CA TYR A 887 -21.15 12.54 20.87
C TYR A 887 -21.38 12.77 22.36
N LYS A 888 -20.29 12.68 23.12
CA LYS A 888 -20.20 13.07 24.54
C LYS A 888 -18.92 13.84 24.76
N ILE A 889 -18.98 14.89 25.57
CA ILE A 889 -17.81 15.69 25.94
C ILE A 889 -17.61 15.58 27.45
N THR A 890 -16.38 15.38 27.90
CA THR A 890 -16.00 15.53 29.30
C THR A 890 -15.05 16.72 29.43
N ALA A 891 -14.98 17.32 30.62
CA ALA A 891 -13.93 18.26 30.96
C ALA A 891 -12.80 17.54 31.72
N LEU A 892 -11.58 18.01 31.55
CA LEU A 892 -10.39 17.43 32.18
C LEU A 892 -9.59 18.54 32.86
N ASN A 893 -9.15 18.30 34.08
CA ASN A 893 -8.08 19.05 34.71
C ASN A 893 -7.13 18.11 35.47
N GLU A 894 -6.21 18.66 36.27
CA GLU A 894 -5.24 17.85 37.00
C GLU A 894 -5.84 16.89 38.05
N ILE A 895 -7.10 17.05 38.45
CA ILE A 895 -7.82 16.11 39.35
C ILE A 895 -8.37 14.91 38.58
N GLY A 896 -8.58 15.04 37.28
CA GLY A 896 -9.08 13.99 36.42
C GLY A 896 -10.24 14.44 35.54
N GLU A 897 -10.86 13.45 34.93
CA GLU A 897 -11.91 13.63 33.93
C GLU A 897 -13.31 13.63 34.57
N THR A 898 -14.17 14.55 34.14
CA THR A 898 -15.56 14.60 34.60
C THR A 898 -16.38 13.43 34.05
N ASN A 899 -17.57 13.22 34.62
CA ASN A 899 -18.60 12.47 33.90
C ASN A 899 -18.93 13.15 32.54
N PRO A 900 -19.37 12.38 31.53
CA PRO A 900 -19.67 12.92 30.21
C PRO A 900 -20.95 13.78 30.19
N SER A 901 -20.97 14.72 29.25
CA SER A 901 -22.14 15.53 28.90
C SER A 901 -23.34 14.66 28.51
N LYS A 902 -24.51 15.29 28.40
CA LYS A 902 -25.64 14.67 27.71
C LYS A 902 -25.23 14.30 26.28
N GLU A 903 -25.65 13.10 25.86
CA GLU A 903 -25.41 12.59 24.51
C GLU A 903 -26.10 13.45 23.46
N LEU A 904 -25.34 13.86 22.44
CA LEU A 904 -25.85 14.52 21.24
C LEU A 904 -25.85 13.50 20.09
N VAL A 905 -27.03 13.15 19.58
CA VAL A 905 -27.21 12.26 18.42
C VAL A 905 -27.38 13.10 17.16
N ILE A 906 -26.66 12.76 16.10
CA ILE A 906 -26.62 13.46 14.82
C ILE A 906 -26.92 12.45 13.72
N ASP A 907 -27.93 12.73 12.89
CA ASP A 907 -28.21 11.95 11.69
C ASP A 907 -27.56 12.62 10.47
N LEU A 908 -26.93 11.84 9.59
CA LEU A 908 -26.34 12.37 8.37
C LEU A 908 -27.41 12.63 7.30
N PRO A 909 -27.27 13.69 6.48
CA PRO A 909 -28.22 13.98 5.43
C PRO A 909 -28.15 12.96 4.28
N LEU A 910 -29.25 12.90 3.51
CA LEU A 910 -29.29 12.20 2.22
C LEU A 910 -28.26 12.78 1.23
N PRO A 911 -27.78 11.99 0.26
CA PRO A 911 -26.87 12.48 -0.76
C PRO A 911 -27.56 13.46 -1.70
N GLN A 912 -26.78 14.27 -2.42
CA GLN A 912 -27.33 15.16 -3.43
C GLN A 912 -27.71 14.37 -4.69
N ALA A 913 -28.76 14.83 -5.37
CA ALA A 913 -29.22 14.21 -6.60
C ALA A 913 -28.14 14.33 -7.70
N PRO A 914 -27.84 13.24 -8.43
CA PRO A 914 -26.95 13.32 -9.58
C PRO A 914 -27.53 14.18 -10.69
N THR A 915 -26.65 14.73 -11.52
CA THR A 915 -27.02 15.63 -12.62
C THR A 915 -26.36 15.19 -13.93
N GLY A 916 -26.74 15.81 -15.05
CA GLY A 916 -26.08 15.55 -16.33
C GLY A 916 -26.21 14.12 -16.86
N LEU A 917 -27.23 13.36 -16.45
CA LEU A 917 -27.45 12.01 -16.96
C LEU A 917 -27.65 12.08 -18.48
N LYS A 918 -26.84 11.34 -19.23
CA LYS A 918 -26.86 11.21 -20.69
C LYS A 918 -26.61 9.75 -21.10
N VAL A 919 -26.98 9.43 -22.32
CA VAL A 919 -26.65 8.16 -22.96
C VAL A 919 -25.24 8.29 -23.56
N GLY A 920 -24.33 7.41 -23.15
CA GLY A 920 -22.95 7.36 -23.64
C GLY A 920 -22.82 6.50 -24.88
N LEU A 921 -23.02 5.18 -24.74
CA LEU A 921 -22.91 4.20 -25.82
C LEU A 921 -24.19 3.37 -25.91
N VAL A 922 -24.65 3.02 -27.11
CA VAL A 922 -25.85 2.18 -27.31
C VAL A 922 -25.52 1.09 -28.30
N GLY A 923 -25.81 -0.15 -27.91
CA GLY A 923 -25.78 -1.32 -28.76
C GLY A 923 -27.19 -1.83 -29.06
N GLU A 924 -27.29 -2.90 -29.84
CA GLU A 924 -28.57 -3.61 -30.02
C GLU A 924 -29.10 -4.17 -28.70
N SER A 925 -28.21 -4.60 -27.80
CA SER A 925 -28.53 -5.29 -26.55
C SER A 925 -27.97 -4.62 -25.29
N PHE A 926 -27.50 -3.37 -25.39
CA PHE A 926 -27.06 -2.62 -24.22
C PHE A 926 -27.29 -1.11 -24.33
N VAL A 927 -27.42 -0.45 -23.18
CA VAL A 927 -27.40 1.02 -23.04
C VAL A 927 -26.38 1.41 -21.98
N GLY A 928 -25.35 2.15 -22.39
CA GLY A 928 -24.39 2.83 -21.52
C GLY A 928 -24.89 4.21 -21.11
N LEU A 929 -24.89 4.48 -19.82
CA LEU A 929 -25.30 5.72 -19.18
C LEU A 929 -24.11 6.37 -18.50
N ILE A 930 -24.05 7.70 -18.54
CA ILE A 930 -23.00 8.51 -17.91
C ILE A 930 -23.67 9.70 -17.20
N TRP A 931 -23.19 10.11 -16.03
CA TRP A 931 -23.74 11.25 -15.28
C TRP A 931 -22.65 11.98 -14.46
N THR A 932 -23.06 12.97 -13.66
CA THR A 932 -22.22 13.69 -12.71
C THR A 932 -22.76 13.51 -11.29
N SER A 933 -21.89 13.13 -10.36
CA SER A 933 -22.24 13.01 -8.94
C SER A 933 -22.59 14.37 -8.32
N GLY A 934 -23.63 14.43 -7.49
CA GLY A 934 -23.91 15.60 -6.66
C GLY A 934 -23.12 15.61 -5.33
N GLY A 935 -22.41 14.52 -5.01
CA GLY A 935 -21.69 14.33 -3.76
C GLY A 935 -22.52 13.72 -2.63
N GLY A 936 -21.82 13.07 -1.70
CA GLY A 936 -22.39 12.49 -0.47
C GLY A 936 -22.96 11.08 -0.60
N GLY A 937 -23.00 10.49 -1.80
CA GLY A 937 -23.46 9.12 -2.05
C GLY A 937 -22.32 8.10 -2.14
N ASN A 938 -22.61 6.85 -1.77
CA ASN A 938 -21.71 5.68 -1.87
C ASN A 938 -21.96 4.86 -3.13
N GLN A 939 -23.17 4.98 -3.69
CA GLN A 939 -23.57 4.32 -4.93
C GLN A 939 -24.67 5.11 -5.64
N PHE A 940 -24.98 4.72 -6.87
CA PHE A 940 -26.04 5.27 -7.71
C PHE A 940 -26.97 4.14 -8.15
N ASN A 941 -28.22 4.16 -7.71
CA ASN A 941 -29.24 3.23 -8.15
C ASN A 941 -29.83 3.68 -9.49
N VAL A 942 -29.84 2.79 -10.47
CA VAL A 942 -30.29 3.07 -11.84
C VAL A 942 -31.67 2.48 -12.05
N TYR A 943 -32.59 3.34 -12.45
CA TYR A 943 -33.97 2.99 -12.71
C TYR A 943 -34.28 3.14 -14.18
N ARG A 944 -35.05 2.19 -14.71
CA ARG A 944 -35.53 2.13 -16.08
C ARG A 944 -37.04 2.00 -16.10
N GLU A 945 -37.69 2.73 -16.99
CA GLU A 945 -39.12 2.62 -17.27
C GLU A 945 -39.33 2.15 -18.70
N ALA A 946 -40.09 1.05 -18.88
CA ALA A 946 -40.51 0.52 -20.17
C ALA A 946 -41.95 0.00 -20.05
N ASN A 947 -42.79 0.24 -21.07
CA ASN A 947 -44.17 -0.25 -21.09
C ASN A 947 -45.00 0.08 -19.81
N GLY A 948 -44.72 1.22 -19.17
CA GLY A 948 -45.37 1.66 -17.93
C GLY A 948 -44.91 0.93 -16.66
N LYS A 949 -43.86 0.09 -16.74
CA LYS A 949 -43.24 -0.57 -15.59
C LYS A 949 -41.89 0.07 -15.28
N VAL A 950 -41.68 0.44 -14.02
CA VAL A 950 -40.38 0.89 -13.50
C VAL A 950 -39.66 -0.28 -12.86
N GLU A 951 -38.39 -0.45 -13.19
CA GLU A 951 -37.50 -1.46 -12.64
C GLU A 951 -36.20 -0.79 -12.15
N ASN A 952 -35.67 -1.26 -11.02
CA ASN A 952 -34.27 -1.00 -10.67
C ASN A 952 -33.43 -2.01 -11.45
N VAL A 953 -32.61 -1.54 -12.37
CA VAL A 953 -31.80 -2.38 -13.26
C VAL A 953 -30.41 -2.66 -12.71
N GLY A 954 -30.04 -2.02 -11.59
CA GLY A 954 -28.77 -2.21 -10.93
C GLY A 954 -28.31 -0.93 -10.22
N TYR A 955 -27.10 -1.00 -9.70
CA TYR A 955 -26.42 0.14 -9.10
C TYR A 955 -25.01 0.28 -9.69
N ALA A 956 -24.46 1.48 -9.59
CA ALA A 956 -23.07 1.78 -9.94
C ALA A 956 -22.36 2.45 -8.78
N LYS A 957 -21.07 2.17 -8.60
CA LYS A 957 -20.19 2.89 -7.65
C LYS A 957 -19.36 3.99 -8.31
N VAL A 958 -19.49 4.12 -9.63
CA VAL A 958 -18.85 5.11 -10.50
C VAL A 958 -19.93 5.81 -11.31
N GLU A 959 -19.60 6.89 -11.99
CA GLU A 959 -20.53 7.73 -12.74
C GLU A 959 -20.95 7.17 -14.11
N THR A 960 -20.88 5.85 -14.28
CA THR A 960 -21.20 5.13 -15.51
C THR A 960 -21.92 3.81 -15.21
N PHE A 961 -22.89 3.42 -16.05
CA PHE A 961 -23.63 2.16 -15.91
C PHE A 961 -24.04 1.59 -17.27
N TYR A 962 -23.94 0.28 -17.44
CA TYR A 962 -24.36 -0.43 -18.66
C TYR A 962 -25.53 -1.35 -18.36
N ASP A 963 -26.70 -1.01 -18.90
CA ASP A 963 -27.87 -1.89 -18.88
C ASP A 963 -27.80 -2.87 -20.04
N ARG A 964 -27.43 -4.11 -19.76
CA ARG A 964 -27.32 -5.22 -20.74
C ARG A 964 -28.58 -6.08 -20.82
N THR A 965 -29.66 -5.64 -20.20
CA THR A 965 -30.94 -6.37 -20.15
C THR A 965 -31.99 -5.77 -21.09
N VAL A 966 -31.55 -4.89 -21.99
CA VAL A 966 -32.43 -4.20 -22.94
C VAL A 966 -32.70 -5.07 -24.17
N GLU A 967 -33.88 -4.89 -24.75
CA GLU A 967 -34.29 -5.55 -25.99
C GLU A 967 -34.22 -4.57 -27.17
N PRO A 968 -33.73 -5.02 -28.35
CA PRO A 968 -33.74 -4.20 -29.55
C PRO A 968 -35.16 -3.72 -29.92
N GLY A 969 -35.30 -2.43 -30.21
CA GLY A 969 -36.53 -1.76 -30.64
C GLY A 969 -37.46 -1.34 -29.51
N VAL A 970 -37.12 -1.58 -28.24
CA VAL A 970 -37.93 -1.17 -27.09
C VAL A 970 -37.49 0.19 -26.56
N GLU A 971 -38.42 1.12 -26.37
CA GLU A 971 -38.11 2.44 -25.79
C GLU A 971 -38.00 2.34 -24.26
N TYR A 972 -36.90 2.88 -23.72
CA TYR A 972 -36.60 2.93 -22.30
C TYR A 972 -36.39 4.37 -21.83
N VAL A 973 -36.86 4.68 -20.62
CA VAL A 973 -36.58 5.95 -19.93
C VAL A 973 -35.78 5.69 -18.66
N TYR A 974 -34.58 6.24 -18.58
CA TYR A 974 -33.67 6.08 -17.44
C TYR A 974 -33.65 7.30 -16.53
N TYR A 975 -33.49 7.07 -15.24
CA TYR A 975 -33.10 8.05 -14.23
C TYR A 975 -32.38 7.34 -13.09
N LEU A 976 -31.67 8.09 -12.26
CA LEU A 976 -30.89 7.51 -11.17
C LEU A 976 -30.97 8.33 -9.90
N LYS A 977 -30.60 7.71 -8.78
CA LYS A 977 -30.53 8.32 -7.45
C LYS A 977 -29.21 7.94 -6.80
N ALA A 978 -28.55 8.89 -6.15
CA ALA A 978 -27.43 8.58 -5.27
C ALA A 978 -27.97 7.96 -3.97
N GLU A 979 -27.23 7.07 -3.33
CA GLU A 979 -27.60 6.45 -2.06
C GLU A 979 -26.43 6.48 -1.08
N ASN A 980 -26.71 6.78 0.18
CA ASN A 980 -25.81 6.58 1.31
C ASN A 980 -26.55 5.82 2.43
N ALA A 981 -25.93 5.63 3.60
CA ALA A 981 -26.57 4.91 4.70
C ALA A 981 -27.85 5.57 5.25
N SER A 982 -28.06 6.86 4.98
CA SER A 982 -29.29 7.58 5.31
C SER A 982 -30.41 7.39 4.28
N GLY A 983 -30.09 6.84 3.10
CA GLY A 983 -31.03 6.50 2.02
C GLY A 983 -30.73 7.19 0.68
N GLU A 984 -31.75 7.21 -0.19
CA GLU A 984 -31.62 7.72 -1.56
C GLU A 984 -31.88 9.23 -1.69
N SER A 985 -31.15 9.87 -2.61
CA SER A 985 -31.39 11.22 -3.07
C SER A 985 -32.72 11.37 -3.82
N LYS A 986 -33.04 12.62 -4.21
CA LYS A 986 -33.99 12.87 -5.30
C LYS A 986 -33.44 12.30 -6.62
N ILE A 987 -34.32 12.10 -7.60
CA ILE A 987 -33.94 11.59 -8.93
C ILE A 987 -33.11 12.62 -9.73
N SER A 988 -32.28 12.11 -10.64
CA SER A 988 -31.63 12.88 -11.70
C SER A 988 -32.61 13.40 -12.76
N ASN A 989 -32.11 14.09 -13.78
CA ASN A 989 -32.83 14.25 -15.04
C ASN A 989 -33.11 12.87 -15.67
N LYS A 990 -34.15 12.79 -16.50
CA LYS A 990 -34.52 11.58 -17.25
C LYS A 990 -33.88 11.59 -18.64
N VAL A 991 -33.47 10.43 -19.14
CA VAL A 991 -33.05 10.22 -20.54
C VAL A 991 -33.88 9.14 -21.19
N LYS A 992 -34.18 9.28 -22.48
CA LYS A 992 -35.00 8.35 -23.24
C LYS A 992 -34.18 7.78 -24.40
N ILE A 993 -34.26 6.47 -24.63
CA ILE A 993 -33.52 5.80 -25.70
C ILE A 993 -34.23 4.52 -26.16
N THR A 994 -34.13 4.23 -27.45
CA THR A 994 -34.55 2.95 -28.04
C THR A 994 -33.31 2.27 -28.59
N PRO A 995 -32.85 1.15 -28.01
CA PRO A 995 -31.73 0.39 -28.54
C PRO A 995 -32.12 -0.16 -29.91
N ASP A 996 -31.55 0.38 -30.98
CA ASP A 996 -31.61 -0.20 -32.32
C ASP A 996 -30.19 -0.25 -32.90
N GLN A 997 -29.99 -0.90 -34.05
CA GLN A 997 -28.66 -0.98 -34.65
C GLN A 997 -27.98 0.39 -34.65
N VAL A 998 -26.81 0.42 -33.98
CA VAL A 998 -26.01 1.55 -33.48
C VAL A 998 -25.90 2.77 -34.39
N ALA A 999 -26.09 2.62 -35.70
CA ALA A 999 -26.09 3.71 -36.65
C ALA A 999 -27.36 4.59 -36.58
N THR A 1000 -28.54 4.01 -36.32
CA THR A 1000 -29.83 4.69 -36.55
C THR A 1000 -30.30 5.52 -35.35
N ALA A 1001 -30.22 4.98 -34.14
CA ALA A 1001 -30.60 5.67 -32.90
C ALA A 1001 -29.72 6.88 -32.58
N SER A 1002 -28.40 6.79 -32.79
CA SER A 1002 -27.45 7.90 -32.55
C SER A 1002 -27.77 9.11 -33.45
N MET A 1003 -28.06 8.88 -34.73
CA MET A 1003 -28.36 9.94 -35.68
C MET A 1003 -29.76 10.57 -35.46
N LYS A 1004 -30.75 9.74 -35.07
CA LYS A 1004 -32.12 10.21 -34.82
C LYS A 1004 -32.23 11.01 -33.51
N THR A 1005 -31.53 10.56 -32.46
CA THR A 1005 -31.45 11.24 -31.17
C THR A 1005 -30.75 12.59 -31.31
N PHE A 1006 -29.63 12.67 -32.04
CA PHE A 1006 -28.96 13.94 -32.34
C PHE A 1006 -29.83 14.88 -33.19
N THR A 1007 -30.55 14.34 -34.17
CA THR A 1007 -31.46 15.13 -35.03
C THR A 1007 -32.64 15.70 -34.24
N GLU A 1008 -33.15 14.96 -33.25
CA GLU A 1008 -34.23 15.40 -32.37
C GLU A 1008 -33.74 16.39 -31.31
N GLN A 1009 -32.57 16.16 -30.70
CA GLN A 1009 -31.93 17.09 -29.77
C GLN A 1009 -31.63 18.45 -30.43
N PHE A 1010 -31.13 18.45 -31.66
CA PHE A 1010 -30.90 19.68 -32.43
C PHE A 1010 -32.21 20.43 -32.72
N LYS A 1011 -33.29 19.72 -33.07
CA LYS A 1011 -34.61 20.32 -33.28
C LYS A 1011 -35.19 20.95 -32.00
N GLU A 1012 -34.82 20.44 -30.83
CA GLU A 1012 -35.27 20.92 -29.54
C GLU A 1012 -34.43 22.09 -29.00
N THR A 1013 -33.11 22.08 -29.19
CA THR A 1013 -32.20 23.08 -28.59
C THR A 1013 -31.91 24.27 -29.52
N GLY A 1014 -31.96 24.08 -30.85
CA GLY A 1014 -31.72 25.13 -31.84
C GLY A 1014 -30.27 25.67 -31.87
N GLU A 1015 -29.35 25.10 -31.10
CA GLU A 1015 -27.95 25.55 -31.05
C GLU A 1015 -27.11 24.86 -32.13
N TRP A 1016 -27.03 25.50 -33.31
CA TRP A 1016 -25.78 25.56 -34.08
C TRP A 1016 -25.50 27.03 -34.38
N THR A 1017 -24.24 27.42 -34.32
CA THR A 1017 -23.78 28.79 -34.63
C THR A 1017 -23.69 29.07 -36.15
N ASP A 1018 -24.04 28.11 -37.03
CA ASP A 1018 -23.93 28.18 -38.50
C ASP A 1018 -25.14 27.55 -39.25
N GLU A 1019 -25.91 28.35 -39.99
CA GLU A 1019 -27.06 27.93 -40.81
C GLU A 1019 -26.69 27.02 -42.01
N LYS A 1020 -25.46 27.08 -42.53
CA LYS A 1020 -25.05 26.33 -43.73
C LYS A 1020 -24.84 24.86 -43.43
N SER A 1021 -24.17 24.52 -42.33
CA SER A 1021 -23.95 23.12 -41.91
C SER A 1021 -25.29 22.39 -41.70
N ALA A 1022 -26.27 23.07 -41.07
CA ALA A 1022 -27.60 22.52 -40.86
C ALA A 1022 -28.35 22.23 -42.18
N HIS A 1023 -28.21 23.12 -43.18
CA HIS A 1023 -28.81 22.92 -44.49
C HIS A 1023 -28.21 21.74 -45.26
N VAL A 1024 -26.88 21.61 -45.26
CA VAL A 1024 -26.17 20.52 -45.94
C VAL A 1024 -26.50 19.16 -45.32
N LEU A 1025 -26.53 19.08 -43.98
CA LEU A 1025 -26.88 17.86 -43.26
C LEU A 1025 -28.33 17.42 -43.55
N ASN A 1026 -29.28 18.36 -43.52
CA ASN A 1026 -30.68 18.07 -43.79
C ASN A 1026 -30.90 17.56 -45.22
N LEU A 1027 -30.19 18.12 -46.21
CA LEU A 1027 -30.20 17.63 -47.58
C LEU A 1027 -29.64 16.21 -47.71
N HIS A 1028 -28.55 15.91 -46.99
CA HIS A 1028 -27.93 14.58 -47.00
C HIS A 1028 -28.85 13.51 -46.40
N LEU A 1029 -29.41 13.79 -45.21
CA LEU A 1029 -30.35 12.89 -44.52
C LEU A 1029 -31.62 12.65 -45.36
N THR A 1030 -32.18 13.69 -45.95
CA THR A 1030 -33.36 13.59 -46.84
C THR A 1030 -33.07 12.71 -48.06
N ALA A 1031 -31.87 12.80 -48.63
CA ALA A 1031 -31.47 11.99 -49.78
C ALA A 1031 -31.32 10.50 -49.41
N VAL A 1032 -30.70 10.20 -48.27
CA VAL A 1032 -30.55 8.83 -47.75
C VAL A 1032 -31.92 8.22 -47.49
N GLU A 1033 -32.79 8.90 -46.73
CA GLU A 1033 -34.15 8.41 -46.44
C GLU A 1033 -34.99 8.17 -47.71
N ALA A 1034 -34.84 9.03 -48.73
CA ALA A 1034 -35.54 8.88 -49.99
C ALA A 1034 -35.08 7.66 -50.78
N TYR A 1035 -33.80 7.31 -50.74
CA TYR A 1035 -33.25 6.12 -51.39
C TYR A 1035 -33.59 4.83 -50.63
N GLU A 1036 -33.61 4.87 -49.29
CA GLU A 1036 -34.06 3.76 -48.45
C GLU A 1036 -35.55 3.43 -48.68
N LYS A 1037 -36.43 4.44 -48.70
CA LYS A 1037 -37.86 4.25 -49.01
C LYS A 1037 -38.11 3.64 -50.40
N GLN A 1038 -37.15 3.78 -51.31
CA GLN A 1038 -37.21 3.21 -52.66
C GLN A 1038 -36.49 1.86 -52.78
N ASN A 1039 -35.93 1.33 -51.68
CA ASN A 1039 -35.13 0.12 -51.62
C ASN A 1039 -33.93 0.12 -52.60
N LYS A 1040 -33.31 1.28 -52.83
CA LYS A 1040 -32.19 1.46 -53.78
C LYS A 1040 -30.85 1.46 -53.04
N LYS A 1041 -30.47 0.32 -52.45
CA LYS A 1041 -29.29 0.15 -51.59
C LYS A 1041 -27.98 0.65 -52.20
N GLU A 1042 -27.68 0.29 -53.46
CA GLU A 1042 -26.47 0.74 -54.18
C GLU A 1042 -26.38 2.28 -54.30
N LYS A 1043 -27.53 2.96 -54.40
CA LYS A 1043 -27.55 4.43 -54.51
C LYS A 1043 -27.30 5.10 -53.17
N VAL A 1044 -27.71 4.48 -52.07
CA VAL A 1044 -27.41 4.97 -50.74
C VAL A 1044 -25.91 4.86 -50.47
N VAL A 1045 -25.33 3.67 -50.68
CA VAL A 1045 -23.87 3.43 -50.51
C VAL A 1045 -23.07 4.42 -51.34
N LYS A 1046 -23.38 4.54 -52.63
CA LYS A 1046 -22.68 5.47 -53.52
C LYS A 1046 -22.83 6.94 -53.12
N HIS A 1047 -24.02 7.34 -52.64
CA HIS A 1047 -24.26 8.70 -52.16
C HIS A 1047 -23.44 8.99 -50.90
N MET A 1048 -23.35 8.03 -49.98
CA MET A 1048 -22.63 8.16 -48.72
C MET A 1048 -21.11 8.13 -48.92
N GLU A 1049 -20.58 7.28 -49.80
CA GLU A 1049 -19.18 7.31 -50.21
C GLU A 1049 -18.81 8.64 -50.89
N SER A 1050 -19.68 9.15 -51.77
CA SER A 1050 -19.46 10.44 -52.44
C SER A 1050 -19.49 11.61 -51.46
N PHE A 1051 -20.36 11.56 -50.45
CA PHE A 1051 -20.44 12.57 -49.40
C PHE A 1051 -19.22 12.53 -48.48
N LYS A 1052 -18.74 11.34 -48.11
CA LYS A 1052 -17.49 11.14 -47.36
C LYS A 1052 -16.29 11.79 -48.06
N GLU A 1053 -16.18 11.65 -49.38
CA GLU A 1053 -15.12 12.29 -50.18
C GLU A 1053 -15.32 13.81 -50.34
N LEU A 1054 -16.58 14.28 -50.47
CA LEU A 1054 -16.89 15.72 -50.52
C LEU A 1054 -16.58 16.41 -49.18
N ALA A 1055 -16.85 15.74 -48.06
CA ALA A 1055 -16.59 16.27 -46.72
C ALA A 1055 -15.09 16.27 -46.36
N LYS A 1056 -14.33 15.26 -46.82
CA LYS A 1056 -12.86 15.26 -46.75
C LYS A 1056 -12.23 16.44 -47.48
N THR A 1057 -12.75 16.78 -48.66
CA THR A 1057 -12.22 17.90 -49.47
C THR A 1057 -12.62 19.27 -48.91
N GLN A 1058 -13.76 19.38 -48.22
CA GLN A 1058 -14.20 20.62 -47.56
C GLN A 1058 -13.65 20.84 -46.14
N LYS A 1059 -12.97 19.84 -45.55
CA LYS A 1059 -12.21 19.96 -44.28
C LYS A 1059 -11.13 21.06 -44.34
N ASN A 1060 -10.64 21.38 -45.54
CA ASN A 1060 -9.65 22.44 -45.76
C ASN A 1060 -10.25 23.87 -45.86
N ASP A 1061 -11.55 24.01 -46.07
CA ASP A 1061 -12.22 25.31 -46.34
C ASP A 1061 -13.23 25.74 -45.25
N GLN A 1062 -13.20 25.14 -44.05
CA GLN A 1062 -14.05 25.47 -42.88
C GLN A 1062 -15.58 25.48 -43.14
N VAL A 1063 -16.14 24.49 -43.85
CA VAL A 1063 -17.60 24.43 -44.09
C VAL A 1063 -18.32 23.36 -43.25
N LEU A 1064 -17.62 22.37 -42.68
CA LEU A 1064 -18.20 21.34 -41.80
C LEU A 1064 -17.37 21.17 -40.52
N PRO A 1065 -17.97 21.25 -39.32
CA PRO A 1065 -17.30 20.90 -38.07
C PRO A 1065 -16.80 19.45 -38.07
N ILE A 1066 -15.59 19.22 -37.53
CA ILE A 1066 -14.92 17.90 -37.51
C ILE A 1066 -15.79 16.81 -36.87
N HIS A 1067 -16.50 17.15 -35.79
CA HIS A 1067 -17.41 16.27 -35.09
C HIS A 1067 -18.54 15.77 -36.01
N LEU A 1068 -19.10 16.64 -36.86
CA LEU A 1068 -20.15 16.28 -37.80
C LEU A 1068 -19.62 15.36 -38.92
N TYR A 1069 -18.40 15.61 -39.40
CA TYR A 1069 -17.71 14.71 -40.34
C TYR A 1069 -17.47 13.33 -39.74
N ASN A 1070 -17.01 13.25 -38.49
CA ASN A 1070 -16.72 12.00 -37.79
C ASN A 1070 -18.00 11.20 -37.51
N ILE A 1071 -19.08 11.85 -37.05
CA ILE A 1071 -20.39 11.20 -36.89
C ILE A 1071 -20.88 10.62 -38.23
N LEU A 1072 -20.83 11.41 -39.30
CA LEU A 1072 -21.31 10.97 -40.62
C LEU A 1072 -20.42 9.87 -41.21
N LYS A 1073 -19.11 9.90 -40.97
CA LYS A 1073 -18.14 8.86 -41.35
C LYS A 1073 -18.43 7.55 -40.62
N SER A 1074 -18.65 7.59 -39.31
CA SER A 1074 -18.95 6.41 -38.49
C SER A 1074 -20.31 5.81 -38.84
N TYR A 1075 -21.34 6.66 -39.00
CA TYR A 1075 -22.64 6.25 -39.54
C TYR A 1075 -22.50 5.60 -40.92
N THR A 1076 -21.66 6.17 -41.78
CA THR A 1076 -21.43 5.66 -43.13
C THR A 1076 -20.74 4.32 -43.15
N ASN A 1077 -19.71 4.14 -42.34
CA ASN A 1077 -19.00 2.88 -42.25
C ASN A 1077 -19.91 1.77 -41.69
N ALA A 1078 -20.72 2.07 -40.67
CA ALA A 1078 -21.67 1.12 -40.08
C ALA A 1078 -22.74 0.66 -41.09
N MET A 1079 -23.33 1.59 -41.85
CA MET A 1079 -24.35 1.26 -42.86
C MET A 1079 -23.79 0.50 -44.05
N ILE A 1080 -22.57 0.84 -44.51
CA ILE A 1080 -21.87 0.10 -45.58
C ILE A 1080 -21.53 -1.31 -45.13
N GLY A 1081 -21.09 -1.51 -43.88
CA GLY A 1081 -20.82 -2.83 -43.32
C GLY A 1081 -22.05 -3.74 -43.36
N LYS A 1082 -23.16 -3.26 -42.78
CA LYS A 1082 -24.44 -3.97 -42.77
C LYS A 1082 -24.91 -4.40 -44.16
N TRP A 1083 -24.82 -3.53 -45.15
CA TRP A 1083 -25.32 -3.82 -46.50
C TRP A 1083 -24.32 -4.54 -47.42
N LYS A 1084 -23.09 -4.76 -46.97
CA LYS A 1084 -22.17 -5.72 -47.60
C LYS A 1084 -22.38 -7.14 -47.06
N GLU A 1085 -22.94 -7.26 -45.85
CA GLU A 1085 -23.33 -8.54 -45.24
C GLU A 1085 -24.72 -9.02 -45.69
N GLU A 1086 -25.68 -8.11 -45.92
CA GLU A 1086 -27.01 -8.38 -46.53
C GLU A 1086 -26.97 -8.49 -48.07
#